data_AF-A0A1Q6PW25-F1
#
_entry.id   AF-A0A1Q6PW25-F1
#
_cell.length_a   1.000
_cell.length_b   1.000
_cell.length_c   1.000
_cell.angle_alpha   90.00
_cell.angle_beta   90.00
_cell.angle_gamma   90.00
#
_symmetry.space_group_name_H-M   'P 1'
#
loop_
_entity.id
_entity.type
_entity.pdbx_description
1 polymer ?
#
loop_
_entity_poly.entity_id
_entity_poly.type
_entity_poly.pdbx_seq_one_letter_code
_entity_poly.pdbx_strand_id
1 'polypeptide(L)'
;MERSFGSKYGKWIALTAVVLALVLWFVLSGGVENYRAKYEGYDLSQQIGDIGRSSTYSLYLRAHEGAPDASSDVSIPLVTVDSDGVTAQKDDLLMQSGSSATFAVTVPETGFYNIRLTYRTEAARGVDLERELRINGEVPFDGADTLTFTRLWHDGGEVRQDSQGNDIRPTQVEVFGEQSVCCRDSMGYITEPYRFYFEAGESTVTLIATSEPMLLTALSLTAPEKMPDYAAYAAAQPQENSVPADFALVLEGESSTLRSSPSLYARYDRSSPATSPCDVRRTVLNYIGGDAWRDVGQWIEWDFDVPENGWYNITIKGRQTYNRGSVSSRILYLDGKIPFSGMENVSFPYTTAWEMNTLSDDSGTPYRFYLSAGHHTLRLEATLGDMGQILSDMEESIYRLNQMYRRVLVLTGVNPDRYRDYHLEQVYPEVIEAMAQESRLLYKLVDETVAITGQKSDRIAVAQTLAVQLESFVEDPAKITEAFTNFKDNITSLGTSMQNMRQVKLDIDLIAITADSVTVPQPSENFLDRALHELKSCVTSYFVDYNALGDVYDASEDVLEVWILTGRDQSTVLKTMVDDTFTPSTGIPVNVMLVDPNALLNAVVAGNGPDVVISTDSWNPVNYALRHAVEDLTQFDDLQEVLDQFYPSAYAAFSFNGGLYALPETQLCSILFYRSDILEEYGLSVPETWDDLIAMLPTIQGANMSVGIPYPDIAAPNLSSYYAMLYQLGGALYNDSATHTTINSEAGVQAFERYTSLYNDYGLPTIFDFVSRFRSGEMPLGIFDYTTFNTLTVSAPEIRGLWDIAILPGTSRTAEDGSTYVDHSGHSQGACCMMIATDSETTKQNAWQFMKWWTSTDAQVRFGREIEAVLGSSARYATANIAAIEQLSWSEAQLKVIREQMTWAVGFREVAGGYYTTRHMTNAVRKVTNDKTDPRETLLDYARTINEEINKKRLEFGLPIDEETP
;
A
#
# COMPACT_ATOMS: atom_id res chain seq x y z
N MET A 1 -68.01 -11.50 32.78
CA MET A 1 -66.63 -11.11 33.14
C MET A 1 -65.66 -11.85 32.21
N GLU A 2 -65.87 -11.72 30.89
CA GLU A 2 -65.31 -12.60 29.84
C GLU A 2 -64.60 -11.82 28.71
N ARG A 3 -64.39 -10.52 28.86
CA ARG A 3 -63.80 -9.65 27.82
C ARG A 3 -62.47 -8.99 28.16
N SER A 4 -61.75 -9.51 29.16
CA SER A 4 -60.46 -8.90 29.62
C SER A 4 -59.24 -9.85 29.54
N PHE A 5 -59.42 -11.13 29.21
CA PHE A 5 -58.28 -12.07 29.14
C PHE A 5 -57.61 -12.15 27.75
N GLY A 6 -58.29 -11.72 26.68
CA GLY A 6 -57.82 -11.91 25.30
C GLY A 6 -56.79 -10.91 24.76
N SER A 7 -56.67 -9.69 25.32
CA SER A 7 -55.84 -8.64 24.68
C SER A 7 -54.41 -8.52 25.23
N LYS A 8 -54.13 -8.99 26.45
CA LYS A 8 -52.77 -8.96 27.03
C LYS A 8 -51.90 -10.14 26.60
N TYR A 9 -52.47 -11.32 26.39
CA TYR A 9 -51.73 -12.50 25.96
C TYR A 9 -51.70 -12.70 24.44
N GLY A 10 -52.63 -12.12 23.69
CA GLY A 10 -52.65 -12.24 22.21
C GLY A 10 -51.41 -11.67 21.54
N LYS A 11 -50.83 -10.57 22.07
CA LYS A 11 -49.58 -10.00 21.56
C LYS A 11 -48.36 -10.88 21.89
N TRP A 12 -48.32 -11.47 23.07
CA TRP A 12 -47.27 -12.40 23.46
C TRP A 12 -47.36 -13.70 22.65
N ILE A 13 -48.55 -14.26 22.46
CA ILE A 13 -48.76 -15.46 21.64
C ILE A 13 -48.41 -15.19 20.17
N ALA A 14 -48.77 -14.03 19.62
CA ALA A 14 -48.37 -13.64 18.27
C ALA A 14 -46.85 -13.44 18.14
N LEU A 15 -46.21 -12.80 19.12
CA LEU A 15 -44.76 -12.63 19.15
C LEU A 15 -44.05 -13.98 19.28
N THR A 16 -44.51 -14.85 20.17
CA THR A 16 -43.96 -16.20 20.35
C THR A 16 -44.22 -17.06 19.11
N ALA A 17 -45.35 -16.91 18.42
CA ALA A 17 -45.63 -17.59 17.15
C ALA A 17 -44.76 -17.08 16.01
N VAL A 18 -44.45 -15.78 15.95
CA VAL A 18 -43.51 -15.21 14.97
C VAL A 18 -42.08 -15.66 15.28
N VAL A 19 -41.67 -15.67 16.55
CA VAL A 19 -40.36 -16.19 16.97
C VAL A 19 -40.27 -17.69 16.70
N LEU A 20 -41.32 -18.47 17.00
CA LEU A 20 -41.38 -19.89 16.66
C LEU A 20 -41.42 -20.13 15.16
N ALA A 21 -42.07 -19.28 14.36
CA ALA A 21 -42.05 -19.38 12.91
C ALA A 21 -40.69 -18.99 12.34
N LEU A 22 -39.98 -18.03 12.94
CA LEU A 22 -38.61 -17.67 12.59
C LEU A 22 -37.62 -18.76 13.00
N VAL A 23 -37.81 -19.37 14.18
CA VAL A 23 -37.01 -20.52 14.64
C VAL A 23 -37.32 -21.75 13.81
N LEU A 24 -38.59 -22.05 13.51
CA LEU A 24 -38.96 -23.13 12.59
C LEU A 24 -38.48 -22.82 11.18
N TRP A 25 -38.48 -21.57 10.72
CA TRP A 25 -37.89 -21.21 9.44
C TRP A 25 -36.38 -21.44 9.47
N PHE A 26 -35.66 -21.02 10.51
CA PHE A 26 -34.23 -21.31 10.68
C PHE A 26 -33.90 -22.81 10.82
N VAL A 27 -34.83 -23.60 11.39
CA VAL A 27 -34.68 -25.06 11.59
C VAL A 27 -35.13 -25.85 10.34
N LEU A 28 -36.08 -25.34 9.55
CA LEU A 28 -36.61 -25.97 8.33
C LEU A 28 -35.94 -25.49 7.05
N SER A 29 -35.40 -24.26 7.01
CA SER A 29 -34.36 -23.88 6.05
C SER A 29 -33.09 -24.55 6.53
N GLY A 30 -33.01 -25.87 6.35
CA GLY A 30 -31.77 -26.61 6.48
C GLY A 30 -30.71 -25.84 5.72
N GLY A 31 -29.87 -25.11 6.45
CA GLY A 31 -28.73 -24.44 5.87
C GLY A 31 -27.97 -25.52 5.14
N VAL A 32 -27.62 -25.27 3.88
CA VAL A 32 -26.76 -26.19 3.14
C VAL A 32 -25.48 -26.36 3.99
N GLU A 33 -25.31 -27.56 4.56
CA GLU A 33 -24.17 -27.88 5.44
C GLU A 33 -22.86 -27.70 4.66
N ASN A 34 -22.86 -28.06 3.37
CA ASN A 34 -21.83 -27.78 2.37
C ASN A 34 -22.40 -27.85 0.94
N TYR A 35 -21.73 -27.22 -0.02
CA TYR A 35 -22.13 -27.15 -1.43
C TYR A 35 -21.56 -28.29 -2.30
N ARG A 36 -21.02 -29.35 -1.69
CA ARG A 36 -20.36 -30.48 -2.38
C ARG A 36 -21.09 -31.02 -3.60
N ALA A 37 -22.42 -31.17 -3.51
CA ALA A 37 -23.24 -31.67 -4.61
C ALA A 37 -23.25 -30.77 -5.86
N LYS A 38 -22.81 -29.51 -5.77
CA LYS A 38 -22.74 -28.55 -6.87
C LYS A 38 -21.49 -28.74 -7.74
N TYR A 39 -20.38 -29.21 -7.16
CA TYR A 39 -19.08 -29.29 -7.84
C TYR A 39 -18.48 -30.71 -7.91
N GLU A 40 -18.94 -31.65 -7.08
CA GLU A 40 -18.44 -33.02 -7.10
C GLU A 40 -18.74 -33.72 -8.44
N GLY A 41 -17.72 -34.35 -9.03
CA GLY A 41 -17.83 -35.08 -10.30
C GLY A 41 -17.59 -34.25 -11.57
N TYR A 42 -17.26 -32.96 -11.43
CA TYR A 42 -16.83 -32.10 -12.54
C TYR A 42 -15.31 -31.93 -12.54
N ASP A 43 -14.70 -31.87 -13.73
CA ASP A 43 -13.32 -31.44 -13.89
C ASP A 43 -13.28 -29.91 -13.91
N LEU A 44 -12.83 -29.30 -12.81
CA LEU A 44 -12.74 -27.84 -12.67
C LEU A 44 -11.38 -27.29 -13.14
N SER A 45 -10.49 -28.16 -13.61
CA SER A 45 -9.11 -27.82 -13.98
C SER A 45 -8.94 -27.51 -15.47
N GLN A 46 -9.99 -27.72 -16.26
CA GLN A 46 -10.02 -27.49 -17.70
C GLN A 46 -10.17 -26.00 -18.02
N GLN A 47 -9.36 -25.49 -18.94
CA GLN A 47 -9.53 -24.13 -19.47
C GLN A 47 -10.68 -24.09 -20.49
N ILE A 48 -11.57 -23.10 -20.36
CA ILE A 48 -12.70 -22.90 -21.27
C ILE A 48 -12.37 -21.77 -22.25
N GLY A 49 -12.17 -22.13 -23.52
CA GLY A 49 -11.73 -21.19 -24.55
C GLY A 49 -10.37 -20.58 -24.20
N ASP A 50 -10.28 -19.27 -24.34
CA ASP A 50 -9.14 -18.40 -24.01
C ASP A 50 -9.35 -17.61 -22.70
N ILE A 51 -10.30 -18.05 -21.84
CA ILE A 51 -10.56 -17.46 -20.52
C ILE A 51 -9.60 -18.09 -19.50
N GLY A 52 -8.86 -17.26 -18.77
CA GLY A 52 -7.80 -17.65 -17.83
C GLY A 52 -6.42 -17.13 -18.26
N ARG A 53 -5.46 -17.18 -17.33
CA ARG A 53 -4.06 -16.84 -17.60
C ARG A 53 -3.40 -17.99 -18.38
N SER A 54 -2.48 -17.67 -19.29
CA SER A 54 -1.77 -18.65 -20.12
C SER A 54 -0.41 -19.11 -19.55
N SER A 55 0.07 -18.47 -18.48
CA SER A 55 1.44 -18.59 -17.99
C SER A 55 1.49 -18.75 -16.45
N THR A 56 0.52 -19.45 -15.83
CA THR A 56 0.54 -19.64 -14.38
C THR A 56 1.53 -20.72 -13.94
N TYR A 57 2.00 -20.64 -12.68
CA TYR A 57 2.82 -21.70 -12.08
C TYR A 57 2.12 -23.07 -12.08
N SER A 58 0.81 -23.10 -11.87
CA SER A 58 0.01 -24.34 -11.92
C SER A 58 0.03 -24.98 -13.32
N LEU A 59 -0.07 -24.19 -14.38
CA LEU A 59 0.08 -24.66 -15.76
C LEU A 59 1.50 -25.11 -16.07
N TYR A 60 2.51 -24.39 -15.55
CA TYR A 60 3.91 -24.77 -15.67
C TYR A 60 4.19 -26.15 -15.06
N LEU A 61 3.72 -26.41 -13.84
CA LEU A 61 3.85 -27.73 -13.21
C LEU A 61 3.14 -28.83 -14.01
N ARG A 62 1.97 -28.53 -14.59
CA ARG A 62 1.21 -29.48 -15.42
C ARG A 62 1.89 -29.79 -16.74
N ALA A 63 2.53 -28.78 -17.37
CA ALA A 63 3.28 -28.98 -18.61
C ALA A 63 4.45 -29.97 -18.44
N HIS A 64 4.94 -30.10 -17.21
CA HIS A 64 6.01 -31.02 -16.81
C HIS A 64 5.51 -32.15 -15.88
N GLU A 65 4.21 -32.47 -15.93
CA GLU A 65 3.61 -33.50 -15.09
C GLU A 65 4.29 -34.87 -15.34
N GLY A 66 4.67 -35.53 -14.25
CA GLY A 66 5.37 -36.82 -14.29
C GLY A 66 6.90 -36.73 -14.29
N ALA A 67 7.49 -35.54 -14.36
CA ALA A 67 8.93 -35.36 -14.11
C ALA A 67 9.27 -35.63 -12.62
N PRO A 68 10.37 -36.32 -12.31
CA PRO A 68 10.80 -36.55 -10.93
C PRO A 68 11.36 -35.28 -10.29
N ASP A 69 11.41 -35.24 -8.96
CA ASP A 69 12.30 -34.32 -8.25
C ASP A 69 13.75 -34.76 -8.45
N ALA A 70 14.64 -33.78 -8.54
CA ALA A 70 16.07 -34.03 -8.54
C ALA A 70 16.52 -34.69 -7.23
N SER A 71 17.58 -35.49 -7.32
CA SER A 71 18.16 -36.27 -6.23
C SER A 71 19.45 -35.66 -5.66
N SER A 72 20.02 -34.65 -6.33
CA SER A 72 21.27 -34.01 -5.91
C SER A 72 21.33 -32.53 -6.26
N ASP A 73 21.96 -31.75 -5.39
CA ASP A 73 22.26 -30.34 -5.61
C ASP A 73 23.31 -30.11 -6.69
N VAL A 74 23.21 -28.98 -7.38
CA VAL A 74 24.13 -28.49 -8.41
C VAL A 74 24.55 -27.07 -8.05
N SER A 75 25.83 -26.88 -7.73
CA SER A 75 26.38 -25.53 -7.55
C SER A 75 26.56 -24.85 -8.90
N ILE A 76 26.08 -23.62 -9.03
CA ILE A 76 26.25 -22.78 -10.22
C ILE A 76 27.40 -21.80 -9.94
N PRO A 77 28.52 -21.88 -10.67
CA PRO A 77 29.60 -20.91 -10.53
C PRO A 77 29.10 -19.50 -10.85
N LEU A 78 29.49 -18.51 -10.06
CA LEU A 78 29.19 -17.09 -10.31
C LEU A 78 30.06 -16.48 -11.42
N VAL A 79 30.24 -17.22 -12.52
CA VAL A 79 30.92 -16.79 -13.73
C VAL A 79 29.86 -16.57 -14.79
N THR A 80 29.66 -15.31 -15.18
CA THR A 80 28.63 -14.95 -16.16
C THR A 80 29.07 -15.34 -17.58
N VAL A 81 28.12 -15.87 -18.35
CA VAL A 81 28.29 -16.08 -19.81
C VAL A 81 27.83 -14.87 -20.61
N ASP A 82 26.91 -14.09 -20.03
CA ASP A 82 26.47 -12.79 -20.52
C ASP A 82 26.05 -11.94 -19.32
N SER A 83 26.27 -10.64 -19.38
CA SER A 83 25.89 -9.74 -18.30
C SER A 83 25.93 -8.28 -18.73
N ASP A 84 25.01 -7.49 -18.19
CA ASP A 84 25.00 -6.03 -18.33
C ASP A 84 24.91 -5.38 -16.95
N GLY A 85 25.70 -4.34 -16.69
CA GLY A 85 25.66 -3.59 -15.43
C GLY A 85 26.08 -4.31 -14.14
N VAL A 86 26.77 -5.46 -14.21
CA VAL A 86 27.25 -6.20 -13.02
C VAL A 86 28.74 -5.99 -12.77
N THR A 87 29.16 -6.11 -11.51
CA THR A 87 30.57 -5.98 -11.10
C THR A 87 31.01 -7.20 -10.29
N ALA A 88 32.05 -7.90 -10.73
CA ALA A 88 32.65 -9.00 -9.97
C ALA A 88 33.42 -8.46 -8.76
N GLN A 89 33.18 -9.03 -7.58
CA GLN A 89 33.89 -8.72 -6.33
C GLN A 89 34.49 -10.00 -5.74
N LYS A 90 35.73 -10.31 -6.11
CA LYS A 90 36.38 -11.60 -5.78
C LYS A 90 35.56 -12.79 -6.31
N ASP A 91 34.98 -13.59 -5.41
CA ASP A 91 34.15 -14.76 -5.71
C ASP A 91 32.65 -14.42 -5.73
N ASP A 92 32.27 -13.17 -5.43
CA ASP A 92 30.89 -12.67 -5.39
C ASP A 92 30.56 -11.82 -6.62
N LEU A 93 29.27 -11.61 -6.90
CA LEU A 93 28.79 -10.80 -8.01
C LEU A 93 27.85 -9.69 -7.51
N LEU A 94 28.27 -8.43 -7.65
CA LEU A 94 27.42 -7.27 -7.38
C LEU A 94 26.54 -6.98 -8.58
N MET A 95 25.23 -7.18 -8.41
CA MET A 95 24.20 -6.85 -9.38
C MET A 95 23.57 -5.51 -9.00
N GLN A 96 23.81 -4.47 -9.80
CA GLN A 96 23.18 -3.15 -9.62
C GLN A 96 21.70 -3.18 -10.03
N SER A 97 20.92 -2.20 -9.59
CA SER A 97 19.56 -1.99 -10.12
C SER A 97 19.62 -1.79 -11.65
N GLY A 98 18.71 -2.43 -12.39
CA GLY A 98 18.68 -2.49 -13.85
C GLY A 98 19.68 -3.46 -14.51
N SER A 99 20.55 -4.13 -13.73
CA SER A 99 21.56 -5.05 -14.27
C SER A 99 21.00 -6.44 -14.62
N SER A 100 21.74 -7.22 -15.41
CA SER A 100 21.42 -8.61 -15.71
C SER A 100 22.66 -9.50 -15.66
N ALA A 101 22.50 -10.75 -15.23
CA ALA A 101 23.54 -11.77 -15.20
C ALA A 101 23.00 -13.11 -15.66
N THR A 102 23.64 -13.71 -16.66
CA THR A 102 23.33 -15.06 -17.14
C THR A 102 24.44 -16.03 -16.77
N PHE A 103 24.06 -17.16 -16.18
CA PHE A 103 24.96 -18.21 -15.72
C PHE A 103 24.71 -19.49 -16.53
N ALA A 104 25.78 -20.18 -16.92
CA ALA A 104 25.68 -21.53 -17.48
C ALA A 104 25.60 -22.56 -16.35
N VAL A 105 24.74 -23.55 -16.51
CA VAL A 105 24.61 -24.67 -15.59
C VAL A 105 24.57 -25.98 -16.36
N THR A 106 25.42 -26.92 -15.96
CA THR A 106 25.38 -28.30 -16.44
C THR A 106 24.51 -29.12 -15.49
N VAL A 107 23.30 -29.44 -15.93
CA VAL A 107 22.30 -30.16 -15.16
C VAL A 107 22.55 -31.68 -15.29
N PRO A 108 22.78 -32.42 -14.18
CA PRO A 108 23.19 -33.82 -14.22
C PRO A 108 22.03 -34.77 -14.56
N GLU A 109 20.80 -34.43 -14.17
CA GLU A 109 19.62 -35.25 -14.41
C GLU A 109 18.40 -34.39 -14.70
N THR A 110 17.44 -34.94 -15.45
CA THR A 110 16.20 -34.25 -15.78
C THR A 110 15.24 -34.33 -14.60
N GLY A 111 14.70 -33.20 -14.17
CA GLY A 111 13.77 -33.16 -13.04
C GLY A 111 13.48 -31.76 -12.55
N PHE A 112 12.72 -31.69 -11.47
CA PHE A 112 12.45 -30.46 -10.75
C PHE A 112 13.55 -30.14 -9.74
N TYR A 113 14.00 -28.90 -9.77
CA TYR A 113 14.95 -28.31 -8.84
C TYR A 113 14.34 -27.08 -8.18
N ASN A 114 14.74 -26.76 -6.97
CA ASN A 114 14.60 -25.38 -6.47
C ASN A 114 15.83 -24.57 -6.89
N ILE A 115 15.67 -23.26 -7.06
CA ILE A 115 16.81 -22.35 -7.28
C ILE A 115 17.06 -21.61 -5.97
N ARG A 116 18.27 -21.75 -5.42
CA ARG A 116 18.69 -21.12 -4.16
C ARG A 116 19.74 -20.06 -4.40
N LEU A 117 19.51 -18.88 -3.82
CA LEU A 117 20.43 -17.75 -3.83
C LEU A 117 20.94 -17.52 -2.41
N THR A 118 22.25 -17.29 -2.29
CA THR A 118 22.86 -16.71 -1.09
C THR A 118 23.33 -15.31 -1.44
N TYR A 119 22.92 -14.32 -0.65
CA TYR A 119 23.14 -12.92 -0.98
C TYR A 119 23.33 -12.05 0.26
N ARG A 120 23.88 -10.85 0.03
CA ARG A 120 23.91 -9.73 0.97
C ARG A 120 23.29 -8.50 0.33
N THR A 121 22.65 -7.67 1.14
CA THR A 121 22.17 -6.36 0.70
C THR A 121 23.32 -5.35 0.71
N GLU A 122 23.16 -4.28 -0.06
CA GLU A 122 24.05 -3.10 -0.08
C GLU A 122 23.25 -1.87 0.32
N ALA A 123 23.91 -0.86 0.89
CA ALA A 123 23.25 0.38 1.31
C ALA A 123 22.59 1.06 0.11
N ALA A 124 21.27 1.21 0.17
CA ALA A 124 20.47 1.73 -0.93
C ALA A 124 19.16 2.38 -0.42
N ARG A 125 18.01 2.19 -1.08
CA ARG A 125 16.76 2.92 -0.74
C ARG A 125 16.01 2.30 0.45
N GLY A 126 16.30 1.05 0.80
CA GLY A 126 15.67 0.36 1.93
C GLY A 126 14.39 -0.40 1.56
N VAL A 127 14.12 -0.61 0.26
CA VAL A 127 13.04 -1.49 -0.21
C VAL A 127 13.52 -2.90 -0.47
N ASP A 128 12.58 -3.84 -0.51
CA ASP A 128 12.88 -5.23 -0.88
C ASP A 128 13.48 -5.30 -2.28
N LEU A 129 14.39 -6.26 -2.45
CA LEU A 129 15.06 -6.49 -3.71
C LEU A 129 14.15 -7.34 -4.59
N GLU A 130 14.06 -7.00 -5.88
CA GLU A 130 13.26 -7.76 -6.84
C GLU A 130 14.12 -8.30 -7.97
N ARG A 131 13.93 -9.58 -8.31
CA ARG A 131 14.62 -10.24 -9.41
C ARG A 131 13.61 -10.85 -10.37
N GLU A 132 13.82 -10.59 -11.66
CA GLU A 132 13.23 -11.42 -12.70
C GLU A 132 14.17 -12.59 -12.99
N LEU A 133 13.61 -13.79 -13.02
CA LEU A 133 14.29 -15.04 -13.31
C LEU A 133 13.90 -15.53 -14.70
N ARG A 134 14.91 -15.85 -15.53
CA ARG A 134 14.71 -16.56 -16.79
C ARG A 134 15.48 -17.86 -16.81
N ILE A 135 14.89 -18.89 -17.42
CA ILE A 135 15.55 -20.16 -17.72
C ILE A 135 15.62 -20.26 -19.24
N ASN A 136 16.83 -20.46 -19.78
CA ASN A 136 17.06 -20.51 -21.23
C ASN A 136 16.54 -19.27 -21.99
N GLY A 137 16.53 -18.11 -21.34
CA GLY A 137 16.11 -16.83 -21.92
C GLY A 137 14.61 -16.51 -21.81
N GLU A 138 13.81 -17.41 -21.25
CA GLU A 138 12.37 -17.24 -21.08
C GLU A 138 11.98 -17.15 -19.59
N VAL A 139 10.98 -16.31 -19.28
CA VAL A 139 10.34 -16.30 -17.95
C VAL A 139 9.49 -17.57 -17.84
N PRO A 140 9.75 -18.48 -16.89
CA PRO A 140 9.08 -19.78 -16.86
C PRO A 140 7.56 -19.73 -16.64
N PHE A 141 7.12 -18.75 -15.85
CA PHE A 141 5.72 -18.49 -15.50
C PHE A 141 5.57 -17.11 -14.85
N ASP A 142 4.37 -16.56 -14.84
CA ASP A 142 4.01 -15.31 -14.16
C ASP A 142 4.31 -15.41 -12.66
N GLY A 143 5.09 -14.47 -12.14
CA GLY A 143 5.59 -14.48 -10.76
C GLY A 143 7.08 -14.83 -10.64
N ALA A 144 7.67 -15.50 -11.64
CA ALA A 144 9.13 -15.68 -11.72
C ALA A 144 9.84 -14.37 -12.14
N ASP A 145 9.11 -13.41 -12.69
CA ASP A 145 9.53 -12.06 -13.02
C ASP A 145 9.48 -11.07 -11.84
N THR A 146 8.86 -11.46 -10.73
CA THR A 146 8.66 -10.61 -9.54
C THR A 146 9.12 -11.29 -8.24
N LEU A 147 10.23 -12.02 -8.27
CA LEU A 147 10.78 -12.68 -7.08
C LEU A 147 11.30 -11.62 -6.09
N THR A 148 10.84 -11.69 -4.84
CA THR A 148 11.16 -10.70 -3.80
C THR A 148 12.13 -11.27 -2.77
N PHE A 149 13.12 -10.48 -2.37
CA PHE A 149 14.14 -10.83 -1.39
C PHE A 149 14.20 -9.73 -0.32
N THR A 150 14.10 -10.12 0.95
CA THR A 150 13.98 -9.18 2.07
C THR A 150 15.32 -8.61 2.48
N ARG A 151 15.29 -7.41 3.08
CA ARG A 151 16.41 -6.83 3.81
C ARG A 151 16.37 -7.23 5.29
N LEU A 152 17.45 -7.00 6.01
CA LEU A 152 17.52 -7.26 7.46
C LEU A 152 17.52 -5.94 8.22
N TRP A 153 16.79 -5.87 9.33
CA TRP A 153 16.67 -4.68 10.16
C TRP A 153 16.80 -5.01 11.65
N HIS A 154 17.30 -4.06 12.45
CA HIS A 154 17.29 -4.10 13.91
C HIS A 154 17.02 -2.70 14.49
N ASP A 155 16.93 -2.61 15.82
CA ASP A 155 16.79 -1.33 16.53
C ASP A 155 18.12 -0.56 16.55
N GLY A 156 18.10 0.71 16.16
CA GLY A 156 19.28 1.57 16.06
C GLY A 156 19.90 1.98 17.40
N GLY A 157 19.33 1.54 18.52
CA GLY A 157 19.81 1.82 19.87
C GLY A 157 18.86 1.28 20.94
N GLU A 158 19.17 1.53 22.21
CA GLU A 158 18.30 1.19 23.34
C GLU A 158 17.02 2.07 23.35
N VAL A 159 15.96 1.54 23.97
CA VAL A 159 14.73 2.29 24.22
C VAL A 159 15.05 3.50 25.12
N ARG A 160 14.66 4.70 24.65
CA ARG A 160 14.83 5.95 25.42
C ARG A 160 13.52 6.33 26.08
N GLN A 161 13.53 7.28 27.01
CA GLN A 161 12.32 7.83 27.60
C GLN A 161 12.24 9.35 27.38
N ASP A 162 11.04 9.85 27.10
CA ASP A 162 10.78 11.29 27.10
C ASP A 162 10.75 11.86 28.53
N SER A 163 10.69 13.18 28.68
CA SER A 163 10.57 13.85 29.99
C SER A 163 9.32 13.48 30.79
N GLN A 164 8.32 12.84 30.17
CA GLN A 164 7.13 12.32 30.82
C GLN A 164 7.28 10.85 31.27
N GLY A 165 8.40 10.20 30.91
CA GLY A 165 8.71 8.81 31.20
C GLY A 165 8.04 7.82 30.26
N ASN A 166 7.61 8.27 29.08
CA ASN A 166 7.11 7.39 28.02
C ASN A 166 8.28 6.84 27.22
N ASP A 167 8.21 5.56 26.87
CA ASP A 167 9.19 4.93 26.00
C ASP A 167 9.12 5.53 24.59
N ILE A 168 10.29 5.91 24.09
CA ILE A 168 10.55 6.36 22.73
C ILE A 168 11.14 5.16 22.00
N ARG A 169 10.44 4.73 20.95
CA ARG A 169 10.89 3.64 20.10
C ARG A 169 12.28 3.95 19.50
N PRO A 170 13.17 2.96 19.40
CA PRO A 170 14.39 3.10 18.63
C PRO A 170 14.10 3.32 17.14
N THR A 171 15.00 4.04 16.46
CA THR A 171 15.00 4.12 15.00
C THR A 171 15.34 2.75 14.41
N GLN A 172 15.04 2.57 13.12
CA GLN A 172 15.27 1.31 12.42
C GLN A 172 16.54 1.39 11.58
N VAL A 173 17.44 0.41 11.74
CA VAL A 173 18.72 0.37 11.04
C VAL A 173 18.86 -0.93 10.27
N GLU A 174 19.32 -0.82 9.03
CA GLU A 174 19.55 -1.97 8.14
C GLU A 174 20.84 -2.73 8.52
N VAL A 175 20.78 -4.05 8.38
CA VAL A 175 21.89 -4.98 8.56
C VAL A 175 22.25 -5.60 7.21
N PHE A 176 23.54 -5.54 6.85
CA PHE A 176 24.04 -6.12 5.60
C PHE A 176 24.51 -7.56 5.80
N GLY A 177 23.69 -8.38 6.47
CA GLY A 177 23.97 -9.80 6.76
C GLY A 177 23.76 -10.71 5.54
N GLU A 178 24.35 -11.91 5.59
CA GLU A 178 24.14 -12.93 4.55
C GLU A 178 22.81 -13.66 4.76
N GLN A 179 22.08 -13.88 3.68
CA GLN A 179 20.79 -14.56 3.64
C GLN A 179 20.83 -15.65 2.57
N SER A 180 20.28 -16.83 2.86
CA SER A 180 20.12 -17.92 1.89
C SER A 180 18.64 -18.27 1.75
N VAL A 181 18.09 -18.15 0.54
CA VAL A 181 16.67 -18.41 0.28
C VAL A 181 16.49 -19.13 -1.06
N CYS A 182 15.51 -20.03 -1.12
CA CYS A 182 15.04 -20.55 -2.40
C CYS A 182 14.03 -19.57 -3.02
N CYS A 183 14.02 -19.46 -4.35
CA CYS A 183 13.00 -18.72 -5.08
C CYS A 183 11.62 -19.27 -4.73
N ARG A 184 10.70 -18.37 -4.36
CA ARG A 184 9.36 -18.71 -3.88
C ARG A 184 8.38 -17.61 -4.26
N ASP A 185 7.10 -17.90 -4.10
CA ASP A 185 6.03 -16.96 -4.36
C ASP A 185 6.09 -15.77 -3.40
N SER A 186 6.28 -14.56 -3.93
CA SER A 186 6.30 -13.32 -3.14
C SER A 186 4.93 -12.95 -2.59
N MET A 187 3.84 -13.45 -3.18
CA MET A 187 2.48 -13.26 -2.68
C MET A 187 2.07 -14.30 -1.64
N GLY A 188 2.86 -15.38 -1.51
CA GLY A 188 2.73 -16.43 -0.51
C GLY A 188 1.55 -17.37 -0.68
N TYR A 189 0.96 -17.42 -1.87
CA TYR A 189 -0.07 -18.39 -2.23
C TYR A 189 0.51 -19.80 -2.29
N ILE A 190 1.71 -19.92 -2.87
CA ILE A 190 2.51 -21.15 -2.84
C ILE A 190 3.45 -21.09 -1.63
N THR A 191 3.21 -21.94 -0.64
CA THR A 191 3.96 -21.96 0.62
C THR A 191 5.33 -22.62 0.47
N GLU A 192 5.47 -23.55 -0.46
CA GLU A 192 6.73 -24.23 -0.77
C GLU A 192 7.57 -23.41 -1.77
N PRO A 193 8.91 -23.58 -1.77
CA PRO A 193 9.74 -23.02 -2.81
C PRO A 193 9.32 -23.46 -4.21
N TYR A 194 9.46 -22.57 -5.19
CA TYR A 194 9.13 -22.88 -6.58
C TYR A 194 10.00 -24.02 -7.10
N ARG A 195 9.37 -24.95 -7.81
CA ARG A 195 10.00 -26.08 -8.50
C ARG A 195 10.16 -25.71 -9.97
N PHE A 196 11.40 -25.66 -10.43
CA PHE A 196 11.77 -25.36 -11.80
C PHE A 196 12.23 -26.63 -12.50
N TYR A 197 11.63 -26.92 -13.66
CA TYR A 197 12.00 -28.05 -14.50
C TYR A 197 13.27 -27.74 -15.29
N PHE A 198 14.22 -28.67 -15.24
CA PHE A 198 15.42 -28.65 -16.08
C PHE A 198 15.58 -29.98 -16.82
N GLU A 199 16.01 -29.90 -18.09
CA GLU A 199 16.50 -31.06 -18.83
C GLU A 199 17.97 -31.33 -18.48
N ALA A 200 18.38 -32.60 -18.56
CA ALA A 200 19.77 -32.97 -18.34
C ALA A 200 20.64 -32.43 -19.48
N GLY A 201 21.75 -31.78 -19.15
CA GLY A 201 22.64 -31.14 -20.12
C GLY A 201 22.91 -29.67 -19.80
N GLU A 202 23.26 -28.90 -20.81
CA GLU A 202 23.56 -27.47 -20.67
C GLU A 202 22.27 -26.64 -20.65
N SER A 203 22.15 -25.76 -19.66
CA SER A 203 21.05 -24.80 -19.53
C SER A 203 21.61 -23.45 -19.09
N THR A 204 20.81 -22.39 -19.20
CA THR A 204 21.15 -21.08 -18.61
C THR A 204 20.11 -20.63 -17.59
N VAL A 205 20.60 -19.92 -16.58
CA VAL A 205 19.80 -19.21 -15.59
C VAL A 205 20.18 -17.73 -15.67
N THR A 206 19.21 -16.85 -15.90
CA THR A 206 19.41 -15.40 -15.94
C THR A 206 18.68 -14.76 -14.77
N LEU A 207 19.37 -13.88 -14.06
CA LEU A 207 18.79 -12.99 -13.05
C LEU A 207 18.84 -11.56 -13.59
N ILE A 208 17.73 -10.84 -13.53
CA ILE A 208 17.63 -9.42 -13.87
C ILE A 208 17.24 -8.65 -12.60
N ALA A 209 18.03 -7.66 -12.23
CA ALA A 209 17.81 -6.85 -11.05
C ALA A 209 16.80 -5.73 -11.34
N THR A 210 15.52 -5.99 -11.09
CA THR A 210 14.43 -5.03 -11.31
C THR A 210 14.29 -4.02 -10.18
N SER A 211 14.73 -4.36 -8.97
CA SER A 211 14.80 -3.46 -7.81
C SER A 211 16.00 -3.73 -6.92
N GLU A 212 16.71 -2.66 -6.52
CA GLU A 212 17.83 -2.60 -5.57
C GLU A 212 19.09 -3.43 -5.92
N PRO A 213 20.28 -2.98 -5.48
CA PRO A 213 21.51 -3.76 -5.64
C PRO A 213 21.54 -4.99 -4.73
N MET A 214 22.09 -6.10 -5.25
CA MET A 214 22.34 -7.34 -4.49
C MET A 214 23.76 -7.81 -4.72
N LEU A 215 24.47 -8.14 -3.65
CA LEU A 215 25.71 -8.89 -3.73
C LEU A 215 25.36 -10.38 -3.66
N LEU A 216 25.41 -11.07 -4.80
CA LEU A 216 25.18 -12.50 -4.90
C LEU A 216 26.48 -13.25 -4.52
N THR A 217 26.43 -14.09 -3.50
CA THR A 217 27.60 -14.83 -2.97
C THR A 217 27.53 -16.33 -3.30
N ALA A 218 26.34 -16.89 -3.53
CA ALA A 218 26.18 -18.22 -4.10
C ALA A 218 24.89 -18.39 -4.91
N LEU A 219 24.93 -19.26 -5.91
CA LEU A 219 23.76 -19.69 -6.69
C LEU A 219 23.81 -21.22 -6.86
N SER A 220 22.67 -21.89 -6.71
CA SER A 220 22.59 -23.35 -6.86
C SER A 220 21.21 -23.82 -7.28
N LEU A 221 21.17 -24.97 -7.97
CA LEU A 221 19.97 -25.79 -8.07
C LEU A 221 20.00 -26.77 -6.90
N THR A 222 18.97 -26.78 -6.06
CA THR A 222 18.89 -27.72 -4.94
C THR A 222 17.79 -28.76 -5.19
N ALA A 223 18.04 -29.99 -4.75
CA ALA A 223 17.03 -31.04 -4.76
C ALA A 223 15.85 -30.62 -3.86
N PRO A 224 14.60 -30.72 -4.33
CA PRO A 224 13.44 -30.48 -3.49
C PRO A 224 13.41 -31.47 -2.30
N GLU A 225 13.56 -30.97 -1.08
CA GLU A 225 13.56 -31.79 0.14
C GLU A 225 12.14 -31.95 0.70
N LYS A 226 11.77 -33.18 1.08
CA LYS A 226 10.55 -33.44 1.84
C LYS A 226 10.83 -33.30 3.33
N MET A 227 10.13 -32.40 3.98
CA MET A 227 10.33 -32.17 5.40
C MET A 227 9.79 -33.35 6.25
N PRO A 228 10.52 -33.82 7.27
CA PRO A 228 10.03 -34.90 8.13
C PRO A 228 8.78 -34.49 8.91
N ASP A 229 7.98 -35.48 9.32
CA ASP A 229 6.98 -35.29 10.36
C ASP A 229 7.63 -35.21 11.75
N TYR A 230 6.84 -34.83 12.77
CA TYR A 230 7.37 -34.70 14.13
C TYR A 230 7.93 -36.02 14.69
N ALA A 231 7.33 -37.16 14.35
CA ALA A 231 7.79 -38.46 14.85
C ALA A 231 9.18 -38.83 14.29
N ALA A 232 9.38 -38.59 12.99
CA ALA A 232 10.66 -38.77 12.30
C ALA A 232 11.71 -37.77 12.81
N TYR A 233 11.34 -36.51 13.01
CA TYR A 233 12.19 -35.50 13.65
C TYR A 233 12.62 -35.97 15.04
N ALA A 234 11.66 -36.31 15.91
CA ALA A 234 11.94 -36.69 17.28
C ALA A 234 12.80 -37.95 17.40
N ALA A 235 12.63 -38.91 16.48
CA ALA A 235 13.44 -40.12 16.41
C ALA A 235 14.89 -39.86 15.92
N ALA A 236 15.09 -38.82 15.11
CA ALA A 236 16.41 -38.43 14.61
C ALA A 236 17.24 -37.63 15.63
N GLN A 237 16.59 -37.03 16.64
CA GLN A 237 17.27 -36.25 17.67
C GLN A 237 17.85 -37.12 18.81
N PRO A 238 18.89 -36.62 19.52
CA PRO A 238 19.40 -37.27 20.72
C PRO A 238 18.32 -37.42 21.80
N GLN A 239 18.34 -38.55 22.51
CA GLN A 239 17.38 -38.84 23.59
C GLN A 239 17.90 -38.42 24.97
N GLU A 240 19.11 -37.88 25.03
CA GLU A 240 19.68 -37.31 26.25
C GLU A 240 18.92 -36.03 26.62
N ASN A 241 18.65 -35.83 27.91
CA ASN A 241 18.00 -34.63 28.40
C ASN A 241 18.66 -34.20 29.71
N SER A 242 19.45 -33.13 29.64
CA SER A 242 20.18 -32.55 30.77
C SER A 242 19.53 -31.24 31.26
N VAL A 243 18.37 -30.87 30.68
CA VAL A 243 17.66 -29.64 31.01
C VAL A 243 17.16 -29.68 32.47
N PRO A 244 17.42 -28.63 33.28
CA PRO A 244 16.84 -28.52 34.61
C PRO A 244 15.31 -28.56 34.57
N ALA A 245 14.70 -29.36 35.44
CA ALA A 245 13.24 -29.59 35.44
C ALA A 245 12.40 -28.32 35.68
N ASP A 246 13.00 -27.28 36.25
CA ASP A 246 12.40 -25.98 36.53
C ASP A 246 12.86 -24.87 35.56
N PHE A 247 13.60 -25.23 34.50
CA PHE A 247 14.08 -24.24 33.52
C PHE A 247 12.92 -23.56 32.80
N ALA A 248 12.92 -22.24 32.85
CA ALA A 248 12.03 -21.37 32.09
C ALA A 248 12.77 -20.08 31.71
N LEU A 249 12.85 -19.81 30.42
CA LEU A 249 13.35 -18.58 29.84
C LEU A 249 12.19 -17.83 29.19
N VAL A 250 12.11 -16.52 29.40
CA VAL A 250 11.11 -15.65 28.77
C VAL A 250 11.85 -14.65 27.89
N LEU A 251 11.44 -14.60 26.64
CA LEU A 251 11.85 -13.62 25.63
C LEU A 251 10.68 -12.65 25.46
N GLU A 252 10.86 -11.39 25.84
CA GLU A 252 9.81 -10.38 25.65
C GLU A 252 9.64 -10.11 24.14
N GLY A 253 8.43 -9.84 23.69
CA GLY A 253 8.11 -9.67 22.27
C GLY A 253 8.94 -8.53 21.65
N GLU A 254 9.07 -7.41 22.37
CA GLU A 254 9.88 -6.26 21.99
C GLU A 254 11.39 -6.51 21.94
N SER A 255 11.87 -7.63 22.49
CA SER A 255 13.31 -7.98 22.50
C SER A 255 13.82 -8.62 21.20
N SER A 256 13.01 -8.59 20.12
CA SER A 256 13.40 -9.12 18.81
C SER A 256 14.74 -8.55 18.32
N THR A 257 15.60 -9.39 17.77
CA THR A 257 16.96 -9.03 17.36
C THR A 257 17.03 -8.64 15.89
N LEU A 258 16.32 -9.37 15.03
CA LEU A 258 16.28 -9.14 13.59
C LEU A 258 14.85 -9.22 13.04
N ARG A 259 14.62 -8.51 11.95
CA ARG A 259 13.33 -8.49 11.24
C ARG A 259 13.51 -8.22 9.75
N SER A 260 12.49 -8.60 8.99
CA SER A 260 12.49 -8.47 7.53
C SER A 260 12.11 -7.08 7.01
N SER A 261 11.47 -6.25 7.85
CA SER A 261 10.93 -4.94 7.47
C SER A 261 11.13 -3.92 8.60
N PRO A 262 11.42 -2.65 8.27
CA PRO A 262 11.55 -1.60 9.28
C PRO A 262 10.21 -1.28 9.95
N SER A 263 9.07 -1.72 9.41
CA SER A 263 7.75 -1.53 10.05
C SER A 263 7.53 -2.44 11.27
N LEU A 264 8.32 -3.49 11.44
CA LEU A 264 8.13 -4.52 12.46
C LEU A 264 8.81 -4.15 13.79
N TYR A 265 8.48 -2.98 14.32
CA TYR A 265 9.02 -2.48 15.58
C TYR A 265 8.07 -2.74 16.76
N ALA A 266 8.63 -2.67 17.97
CA ALA A 266 7.89 -2.83 19.21
C ALA A 266 6.82 -1.75 19.41
N ARG A 267 5.67 -2.15 19.95
CA ARG A 267 4.48 -1.33 20.16
C ARG A 267 4.04 -1.43 21.62
N TYR A 268 3.01 -0.66 21.97
CA TYR A 268 2.45 -0.62 23.31
C TYR A 268 0.95 -0.91 23.30
N ASP A 269 0.49 -1.70 24.26
CA ASP A 269 -0.92 -1.89 24.60
C ASP A 269 -1.14 -1.46 26.06
N ARG A 270 -2.02 -0.47 26.25
CA ARG A 270 -2.44 0.05 27.56
C ARG A 270 -3.83 -0.42 27.97
N SER A 271 -4.53 -1.12 27.08
CA SER A 271 -5.92 -1.55 27.29
C SER A 271 -6.04 -2.85 28.09
N SER A 272 -4.99 -3.67 28.10
CA SER A 272 -4.95 -4.94 28.82
C SER A 272 -3.89 -4.90 29.93
N PRO A 273 -4.22 -5.36 31.15
CA PRO A 273 -3.23 -5.56 32.22
C PRO A 273 -2.43 -6.86 32.03
N ALA A 274 -2.75 -7.67 31.01
CA ALA A 274 -2.11 -8.94 30.79
C ALA A 274 -0.82 -8.82 29.99
N THR A 275 -0.44 -7.65 29.46
CA THR A 275 0.85 -7.48 28.76
C THR A 275 2.02 -7.37 29.73
N SER A 276 3.21 -7.71 29.26
CA SER A 276 4.47 -7.59 29.98
C SER A 276 5.46 -6.79 29.13
N PRO A 277 5.97 -5.65 29.61
CA PRO A 277 5.55 -4.88 30.79
C PRO A 277 4.22 -4.12 30.61
N CYS A 278 3.49 -3.83 31.69
CA CYS A 278 2.25 -3.02 31.63
C CYS A 278 2.32 -1.77 32.53
N ASP A 279 2.08 -0.59 31.96
CA ASP A 279 1.87 0.67 32.69
C ASP A 279 0.61 1.40 32.17
N VAL A 280 -0.27 1.81 33.09
CA VAL A 280 -1.54 2.47 32.77
C VAL A 280 -1.36 3.98 32.54
N ARG A 281 -0.28 4.55 33.08
CA ARG A 281 0.01 5.99 33.06
C ARG A 281 0.95 6.34 31.92
N ARG A 282 2.04 5.60 31.77
CA ARG A 282 3.08 5.82 30.75
C ARG A 282 2.83 4.96 29.53
N THR A 283 3.36 5.39 28.39
CA THR A 283 3.50 4.51 27.23
C THR A 283 4.75 3.67 27.42
N VAL A 284 4.61 2.34 27.44
CA VAL A 284 5.70 1.37 27.61
C VAL A 284 5.60 0.34 26.49
N LEU A 285 6.71 0.08 25.79
CA LEU A 285 6.75 -0.93 24.75
C LEU A 285 6.61 -2.33 25.38
N ASN A 286 5.67 -3.13 24.87
CA ASN A 286 5.28 -4.38 25.51
C ASN A 286 4.68 -5.45 24.59
N TYR A 287 4.68 -5.22 23.29
CA TYR A 287 4.42 -6.29 22.32
C TYR A 287 5.05 -5.93 20.98
N ILE A 288 5.13 -6.89 20.07
CA ILE A 288 5.55 -6.67 18.70
C ILE A 288 4.54 -7.28 17.72
N GLY A 289 4.47 -6.70 16.51
CA GLY A 289 3.63 -7.18 15.42
C GLY A 289 2.34 -6.37 15.22
N GLY A 290 1.21 -7.06 15.16
CA GLY A 290 -0.11 -6.47 14.95
C GLY A 290 -0.36 -5.98 13.54
N ASP A 291 -0.93 -4.78 13.40
CA ASP A 291 -1.22 -4.18 12.09
C ASP A 291 0.01 -4.02 11.19
N ALA A 292 1.21 -3.88 11.77
CA ALA A 292 2.46 -3.82 11.01
C ALA A 292 2.93 -5.19 10.50
N TRP A 293 2.54 -6.29 11.16
CA TRP A 293 2.99 -7.64 10.82
C TRP A 293 1.85 -8.45 10.24
N ARG A 294 1.50 -8.09 9.00
CA ARG A 294 0.30 -8.57 8.29
C ARG A 294 0.59 -9.17 6.93
N ASP A 295 1.71 -8.78 6.30
CA ASP A 295 2.03 -9.15 4.94
C ASP A 295 2.83 -10.46 4.94
N VAL A 296 2.54 -11.32 3.97
CA VAL A 296 3.17 -12.64 3.87
C VAL A 296 4.67 -12.50 3.58
N GLY A 297 5.48 -13.40 4.13
CA GLY A 297 6.95 -13.34 4.04
C GLY A 297 7.59 -12.39 5.04
N GLN A 298 6.84 -11.52 5.72
CA GLN A 298 7.37 -10.72 6.82
C GLN A 298 7.73 -11.61 8.01
N TRP A 299 8.89 -11.42 8.60
CA TRP A 299 9.35 -12.22 9.72
C TRP A 299 10.04 -11.40 10.81
N ILE A 300 9.98 -11.93 12.04
CA ILE A 300 10.62 -11.41 13.24
C ILE A 300 11.41 -12.56 13.87
N GLU A 301 12.61 -12.27 14.35
CA GLU A 301 13.55 -13.21 14.94
C GLU A 301 13.98 -12.77 16.35
N TRP A 302 14.16 -13.76 17.23
CA TRP A 302 14.64 -13.60 18.59
C TRP A 302 15.83 -14.51 18.83
N ASP A 303 16.85 -13.96 19.46
CA ASP A 303 18.03 -14.68 19.91
C ASP A 303 17.83 -15.15 21.35
N PHE A 304 18.31 -16.35 21.66
CA PHE A 304 18.26 -16.87 23.02
C PHE A 304 19.36 -17.89 23.28
N ASP A 305 19.70 -18.08 24.56
CA ASP A 305 20.66 -19.08 24.99
C ASP A 305 19.99 -20.13 25.87
N VAL A 306 20.34 -21.40 25.65
CA VAL A 306 19.93 -22.50 26.55
C VAL A 306 21.16 -23.09 27.26
N PRO A 307 21.04 -23.45 28.55
CA PRO A 307 22.20 -23.79 29.37
C PRO A 307 22.73 -25.21 29.13
N GLU A 308 21.89 -26.13 28.66
CA GLU A 308 22.18 -27.56 28.60
C GLU A 308 21.61 -28.17 27.33
N ASN A 309 22.18 -29.29 26.89
CA ASN A 309 21.61 -30.06 25.80
C ASN A 309 20.31 -30.74 26.28
N GLY A 310 19.24 -30.67 25.49
CA GLY A 310 18.07 -31.51 25.71
C GLY A 310 16.79 -30.99 25.11
N TRP A 311 15.67 -31.36 25.71
CA TRP A 311 14.33 -31.16 25.15
C TRP A 311 13.62 -29.99 25.84
N TYR A 312 13.11 -29.09 25.00
CA TYR A 312 12.40 -27.88 25.41
C TYR A 312 11.02 -27.79 24.76
N ASN A 313 10.09 -27.13 25.42
CA ASN A 313 8.83 -26.66 24.85
C ASN A 313 8.93 -25.17 24.52
N ILE A 314 8.19 -24.77 23.48
CA ILE A 314 8.06 -23.38 23.06
C ILE A 314 6.60 -22.97 23.29
N THR A 315 6.39 -21.87 23.99
CA THR A 315 5.06 -21.28 24.25
C THR A 315 5.06 -19.83 23.80
N ILE A 316 4.14 -19.47 22.90
CA ILE A 316 4.04 -18.11 22.37
C ILE A 316 2.83 -17.43 22.99
N LYS A 317 3.04 -16.35 23.72
CA LYS A 317 1.96 -15.49 24.18
C LYS A 317 1.60 -14.50 23.09
N GLY A 318 0.44 -14.70 22.49
CA GLY A 318 0.00 -13.85 21.39
C GLY A 318 -1.51 -13.72 21.33
N ARG A 319 -1.97 -12.83 20.46
CA ARG A 319 -3.39 -12.69 20.14
C ARG A 319 -3.61 -12.28 18.70
N GLN A 320 -4.71 -12.77 18.13
CA GLN A 320 -5.26 -12.32 16.87
C GLN A 320 -6.61 -11.68 17.16
N THR A 321 -6.64 -10.37 17.35
CA THR A 321 -7.88 -9.64 17.72
C THR A 321 -8.55 -8.95 16.52
N TYR A 322 -7.92 -9.02 15.35
CA TYR A 322 -8.24 -8.16 14.21
C TYR A 322 -9.41 -8.68 13.36
N ASN A 323 -9.43 -9.99 13.07
CA ASN A 323 -10.34 -10.55 12.08
C ASN A 323 -11.05 -11.79 12.63
N ARG A 324 -12.32 -11.64 13.02
CA ARG A 324 -13.16 -12.77 13.42
C ARG A 324 -13.37 -13.74 12.25
N GLY A 325 -13.22 -15.03 12.50
CA GLY A 325 -13.32 -16.05 11.45
C GLY A 325 -12.11 -16.10 10.52
N SER A 326 -10.95 -15.61 10.98
CA SER A 326 -9.66 -15.78 10.33
C SER A 326 -8.66 -16.40 11.30
N VAL A 327 -7.68 -17.10 10.76
CA VAL A 327 -6.55 -17.67 11.49
C VAL A 327 -5.30 -16.93 11.02
N SER A 328 -4.41 -16.59 11.95
CA SER A 328 -3.10 -16.04 11.63
C SER A 328 -2.08 -17.17 11.69
N SER A 329 -1.41 -17.45 10.57
CA SER A 329 -0.47 -18.57 10.47
C SER A 329 0.98 -18.08 10.43
N ARG A 330 1.89 -18.85 11.05
CA ARG A 330 3.32 -18.58 11.09
C ARG A 330 4.14 -19.80 10.71
N ILE A 331 5.20 -19.62 9.93
CA ILE A 331 6.27 -20.61 9.81
C ILE A 331 7.23 -20.37 10.96
N LEU A 332 7.59 -21.42 11.69
CA LEU A 332 8.59 -21.37 12.75
C LEU A 332 9.91 -21.95 12.26
N TYR A 333 10.97 -21.15 12.35
CA TYR A 333 12.34 -21.58 12.15
C TYR A 333 13.08 -21.61 13.49
N LEU A 334 13.89 -22.65 13.69
CA LEU A 334 14.93 -22.71 14.70
C LEU A 334 16.28 -22.80 13.99
N ASP A 335 17.20 -21.90 14.33
CA ASP A 335 18.53 -21.82 13.73
C ASP A 335 18.50 -21.78 12.19
N GLY A 336 17.54 -21.02 11.64
CA GLY A 336 17.33 -20.85 10.21
C GLY A 336 16.71 -22.06 9.49
N LYS A 337 16.24 -23.09 10.22
CA LYS A 337 15.61 -24.29 9.64
C LYS A 337 14.22 -24.50 10.20
N ILE A 338 13.31 -24.97 9.37
CA ILE A 338 12.00 -25.44 9.83
C ILE A 338 12.22 -26.85 10.42
N PRO A 339 11.93 -27.10 11.71
CA PRO A 339 12.30 -28.36 12.36
C PRO A 339 11.62 -29.61 11.78
N PHE A 340 10.33 -29.48 11.44
CA PHE A 340 9.49 -30.53 10.86
C PHE A 340 8.24 -29.88 10.22
N SER A 341 7.54 -30.61 9.35
CA SER A 341 6.40 -30.12 8.54
C SER A 341 5.32 -29.37 9.34
N GLY A 342 4.99 -29.82 10.56
CA GLY A 342 4.02 -29.14 11.42
C GLY A 342 4.38 -27.69 11.79
N MET A 343 5.64 -27.27 11.62
CA MET A 343 6.10 -25.90 11.87
C MET A 343 5.99 -24.98 10.65
N GLU A 344 5.52 -25.47 9.49
CA GLU A 344 5.17 -24.64 8.32
C GLU A 344 3.87 -23.86 8.53
N ASN A 345 3.04 -24.27 9.49
CA ASN A 345 1.76 -23.63 9.76
C ASN A 345 1.40 -23.67 11.26
N VAL A 346 2.04 -22.80 12.04
CA VAL A 346 1.65 -22.52 13.42
C VAL A 346 0.47 -21.55 13.42
N SER A 347 -0.70 -22.04 13.81
CA SER A 347 -1.97 -21.31 13.72
C SER A 347 -2.36 -20.60 15.02
N PHE A 348 -2.77 -19.34 14.90
CA PHE A 348 -3.29 -18.50 15.97
C PHE A 348 -4.73 -18.08 15.65
N PRO A 349 -5.74 -18.68 16.30
CA PRO A 349 -7.14 -18.36 16.05
C PRO A 349 -7.54 -16.99 16.61
N TYR A 350 -8.67 -16.46 16.15
CA TYR A 350 -9.22 -15.21 16.66
C TYR A 350 -9.50 -15.27 18.17
N THR A 351 -8.91 -14.33 18.90
CA THR A 351 -9.16 -14.09 20.32
C THR A 351 -8.93 -12.61 20.66
N THR A 352 -9.77 -12.07 21.53
CA THR A 352 -9.57 -10.72 22.09
C THR A 352 -8.66 -10.73 23.31
N ALA A 353 -8.36 -11.91 23.86
CA ALA A 353 -7.51 -12.07 25.04
C ALA A 353 -6.08 -12.43 24.62
N TRP A 354 -5.11 -12.08 25.46
CA TRP A 354 -3.76 -12.62 25.35
C TRP A 354 -3.76 -14.09 25.82
N GLU A 355 -3.25 -15.00 24.99
CA GLU A 355 -3.28 -16.43 25.25
C GLU A 355 -1.87 -17.03 25.15
N MET A 356 -1.54 -17.94 26.06
CA MET A 356 -0.31 -18.72 26.02
C MET A 356 -0.51 -19.94 25.11
N ASN A 357 0.09 -19.91 23.92
CA ASN A 357 -0.02 -20.98 22.93
C ASN A 357 1.22 -21.87 22.97
N THR A 358 1.16 -22.95 23.75
CA THR A 358 2.21 -23.99 23.72
C THR A 358 2.10 -24.78 22.43
N LEU A 359 3.17 -24.80 21.64
CA LEU A 359 3.20 -25.51 20.37
C LEU A 359 2.95 -27.00 20.62
N SER A 360 1.88 -27.52 20.02
CA SER A 360 1.35 -28.85 20.30
C SER A 360 0.72 -29.46 19.06
N ASP A 361 0.57 -30.79 19.08
CA ASP A 361 -0.21 -31.50 18.08
C ASP A 361 -1.72 -31.25 18.24
N ASP A 362 -2.53 -31.76 17.31
CA ASP A 362 -3.99 -31.60 17.31
C ASP A 362 -4.67 -32.17 18.58
N SER A 363 -3.98 -33.02 19.35
CA SER A 363 -4.47 -33.56 20.61
C SER A 363 -4.15 -32.68 21.82
N GLY A 364 -3.41 -31.58 21.61
CA GLY A 364 -2.90 -30.69 22.64
C GLY A 364 -1.64 -31.23 23.34
N THR A 365 -0.97 -32.24 22.77
CA THR A 365 0.29 -32.75 23.32
C THR A 365 1.44 -31.83 22.87
N PRO A 366 2.20 -31.22 23.80
CA PRO A 366 3.29 -30.32 23.43
C PRO A 366 4.35 -30.98 22.56
N TYR A 367 4.74 -30.28 21.49
CA TYR A 367 5.95 -30.61 20.74
C TYR A 367 7.18 -30.31 21.60
N ARG A 368 8.19 -31.16 21.45
CA ARG A 368 9.49 -31.02 22.09
C ARG A 368 10.52 -30.72 21.02
N PHE A 369 11.36 -29.73 21.27
CA PHE A 369 12.41 -29.30 20.38
C PHE A 369 13.75 -29.61 21.06
N TYR A 370 14.61 -30.34 20.35
CA TYR A 370 15.94 -30.63 20.87
C TYR A 370 16.85 -29.44 20.57
N LEU A 371 17.46 -28.87 21.62
CA LEU A 371 18.40 -27.76 21.52
C LEU A 371 19.73 -28.13 22.17
N SER A 372 20.82 -27.62 21.62
CA SER A 372 22.16 -27.78 22.17
C SER A 372 22.47 -26.65 23.16
N ALA A 373 23.33 -26.88 24.14
CA ALA A 373 23.80 -25.83 25.02
C ALA A 373 24.47 -24.70 24.20
N GLY A 374 24.03 -23.47 24.41
CA GLY A 374 24.53 -22.29 23.70
C GLY A 374 23.42 -21.49 23.02
N HIS A 375 23.85 -20.74 22.00
CA HIS A 375 23.05 -19.74 21.31
C HIS A 375 22.18 -20.35 20.22
N HIS A 376 20.95 -19.87 20.14
CA HIS A 376 19.93 -20.27 19.19
C HIS A 376 19.13 -19.07 18.69
N THR A 377 18.53 -19.22 17.52
CA THR A 377 17.56 -18.25 16.99
C THR A 377 16.19 -18.88 16.81
N LEU A 378 15.14 -18.13 17.12
CA LEU A 378 13.76 -18.47 16.81
C LEU A 378 13.19 -17.39 15.90
N ARG A 379 12.71 -17.79 14.73
CA ARG A 379 12.06 -16.89 13.79
C ARG A 379 10.63 -17.33 13.52
N LEU A 380 9.73 -16.36 13.48
CA LEU A 380 8.37 -16.53 13.01
C LEU A 380 8.19 -15.73 11.73
N GLU A 381 7.71 -16.39 10.67
CA GLU A 381 7.43 -15.78 9.37
C GLU A 381 5.93 -15.85 9.08
N ALA A 382 5.34 -14.72 8.68
CA ALA A 382 3.95 -14.65 8.26
C ALA A 382 3.72 -15.51 7.01
N THR A 383 2.74 -16.41 7.07
CA THR A 383 2.36 -17.30 5.95
C THR A 383 0.85 -17.37 5.83
N LEU A 384 0.34 -17.65 4.62
CA LEU A 384 -1.08 -17.96 4.42
C LEU A 384 -1.44 -19.37 4.89
N GLY A 385 -0.45 -20.25 5.10
CA GLY A 385 -0.67 -21.65 5.47
C GLY A 385 -1.69 -22.31 4.53
N ASP A 386 -2.66 -23.01 5.11
CA ASP A 386 -3.69 -23.73 4.36
C ASP A 386 -4.60 -22.83 3.51
N MET A 387 -4.64 -21.51 3.78
CA MET A 387 -5.40 -20.55 2.98
C MET A 387 -4.70 -20.17 1.68
N GLY A 388 -3.40 -20.47 1.53
CA GLY A 388 -2.58 -20.06 0.37
C GLY A 388 -3.19 -20.50 -0.96
N GLN A 389 -3.46 -21.80 -1.11
CA GLN A 389 -4.04 -22.36 -2.33
C GLN A 389 -5.45 -21.82 -2.61
N ILE A 390 -6.29 -21.69 -1.58
CA ILE A 390 -7.65 -21.15 -1.73
C ILE A 390 -7.59 -19.72 -2.24
N LEU A 391 -6.71 -18.89 -1.69
CA LEU A 391 -6.56 -17.50 -2.11
C LEU A 391 -5.93 -17.40 -3.51
N SER A 392 -5.07 -18.33 -3.90
CA SER A 392 -4.58 -18.48 -5.28
C SER A 392 -5.74 -18.75 -6.24
N ASP A 393 -6.55 -19.76 -5.94
CA ASP A 393 -7.70 -20.14 -6.76
C ASP A 393 -8.73 -19.01 -6.83
N MET A 394 -8.93 -18.28 -5.74
CA MET A 394 -9.76 -17.07 -5.70
C MET A 394 -9.20 -15.94 -6.58
N GLU A 395 -7.88 -15.73 -6.59
CA GLU A 395 -7.24 -14.74 -7.47
C GLU A 395 -7.49 -15.08 -8.94
N GLU A 396 -7.24 -16.34 -9.32
CA GLU A 396 -7.52 -16.81 -10.68
C GLU A 396 -9.02 -16.69 -11.03
N SER A 397 -9.90 -16.95 -10.04
CA SER A 397 -11.35 -16.78 -10.19
C SER A 397 -11.69 -15.32 -10.51
N ILE A 398 -11.14 -14.37 -9.76
CA ILE A 398 -11.33 -12.92 -10.00
C ILE A 398 -10.83 -12.53 -11.39
N TYR A 399 -9.68 -13.06 -11.83
CA TYR A 399 -9.15 -12.81 -13.16
C TYR A 399 -10.11 -13.29 -14.26
N ARG A 400 -10.58 -14.54 -14.18
CA ARG A 400 -11.55 -15.10 -15.14
C ARG A 400 -12.88 -14.37 -15.10
N LEU A 401 -13.39 -14.02 -13.92
CA LEU A 401 -14.59 -13.22 -13.73
C LEU A 401 -14.49 -11.86 -14.39
N ASN A 402 -13.35 -11.17 -14.26
CA ASN A 402 -13.12 -9.89 -14.93
C ASN A 402 -13.04 -10.07 -16.45
N GLN A 403 -12.42 -11.12 -16.98
CA GLN A 403 -12.42 -11.41 -18.41
C GLN A 403 -13.84 -11.69 -18.95
N MET A 404 -14.62 -12.52 -18.26
CA MET A 404 -16.02 -12.78 -18.59
C MET A 404 -16.85 -11.50 -18.56
N TYR A 405 -16.69 -10.69 -17.50
CA TYR A 405 -17.33 -9.38 -17.38
C TYR A 405 -16.99 -8.49 -18.57
N ARG A 406 -15.71 -8.35 -18.95
CA ARG A 406 -15.29 -7.52 -20.08
C ARG A 406 -15.84 -8.01 -21.43
N ARG A 407 -15.90 -9.32 -21.68
CA ARG A 407 -16.49 -9.85 -22.92
C ARG A 407 -17.98 -9.55 -23.04
N VAL A 408 -18.72 -9.71 -21.95
CA VAL A 408 -20.13 -9.33 -21.92
C VAL A 408 -20.26 -7.81 -22.07
N LEU A 409 -19.42 -7.03 -21.39
CA LEU A 409 -19.39 -5.57 -21.45
C LEU A 409 -19.29 -5.08 -22.90
N VAL A 410 -18.42 -5.68 -23.73
CA VAL A 410 -18.27 -5.35 -25.17
C VAL A 410 -19.61 -5.43 -25.91
N LEU A 411 -20.48 -6.39 -25.60
CA LEU A 411 -21.75 -6.56 -26.29
C LEU A 411 -22.89 -5.75 -25.67
N THR A 412 -22.93 -5.66 -24.33
CA THR A 412 -24.09 -5.13 -23.60
C THR A 412 -23.97 -3.65 -23.24
N GLY A 413 -22.75 -3.13 -23.13
CA GLY A 413 -22.47 -1.86 -22.49
C GLY A 413 -22.52 -1.93 -20.96
N VAL A 414 -22.08 -0.85 -20.29
CA VAL A 414 -22.03 -0.74 -18.81
C VAL A 414 -23.43 -0.82 -18.19
N ASN A 415 -24.44 -0.30 -18.89
CA ASN A 415 -25.85 -0.29 -18.48
C ASN A 415 -26.70 -0.99 -19.56
N PRO A 416 -26.76 -2.33 -19.55
CA PRO A 416 -27.51 -3.09 -20.55
C PRO A 416 -28.99 -2.72 -20.58
N ASP A 417 -29.60 -2.74 -21.76
CA ASP A 417 -31.06 -2.60 -21.88
C ASP A 417 -31.73 -3.90 -21.41
N ARG A 418 -32.46 -3.81 -20.29
CA ARG A 418 -33.16 -4.94 -19.66
C ARG A 418 -34.26 -5.55 -20.54
N TYR A 419 -34.70 -4.85 -21.58
CA TYR A 419 -35.74 -5.34 -22.50
C TYR A 419 -35.17 -5.91 -23.81
N ARG A 420 -33.84 -5.88 -23.99
CA ARG A 420 -33.16 -6.43 -25.15
C ARG A 420 -32.57 -7.80 -24.82
N ASP A 421 -32.93 -8.79 -25.63
CA ASP A 421 -32.23 -10.07 -25.63
C ASP A 421 -30.99 -9.95 -26.54
N TYR A 422 -29.82 -10.16 -25.95
CA TYR A 422 -28.53 -10.09 -26.64
C TYR A 422 -28.08 -11.46 -27.15
N HIS A 423 -28.83 -12.53 -26.84
CA HIS A 423 -28.52 -13.91 -27.21
C HIS A 423 -27.09 -14.31 -26.81
N LEU A 424 -26.69 -13.98 -25.57
CA LEU A 424 -25.34 -14.18 -25.06
C LEU A 424 -24.90 -15.65 -25.17
N GLU A 425 -25.83 -16.59 -25.02
CA GLU A 425 -25.60 -18.02 -25.19
C GLU A 425 -25.28 -18.45 -26.63
N GLN A 426 -25.58 -17.61 -27.62
CA GLN A 426 -25.26 -17.83 -29.03
C GLN A 426 -24.03 -17.04 -29.47
N VAL A 427 -23.85 -15.83 -28.93
CA VAL A 427 -22.75 -14.93 -29.29
C VAL A 427 -21.46 -15.31 -28.54
N TYR A 428 -21.57 -15.64 -27.26
CA TYR A 428 -20.45 -16.04 -26.38
C TYR A 428 -20.77 -17.33 -25.60
N PRO A 429 -21.02 -18.46 -26.29
CA PRO A 429 -21.30 -19.73 -25.64
C PRO A 429 -20.20 -20.15 -24.65
N GLU A 430 -18.94 -19.84 -24.95
CA GLU A 430 -17.78 -20.10 -24.10
C GLU A 430 -17.81 -19.29 -22.80
N VAL A 431 -18.38 -18.08 -22.79
CA VAL A 431 -18.54 -17.29 -21.57
C VAL A 431 -19.58 -17.93 -20.65
N ILE A 432 -20.69 -18.43 -21.21
CA ILE A 432 -21.71 -19.12 -20.41
C ILE A 432 -21.17 -20.44 -19.83
N GLU A 433 -20.39 -21.19 -20.60
CA GLU A 433 -19.71 -22.39 -20.12
C GLU A 433 -18.70 -22.07 -19.01
N ALA A 434 -17.90 -21.02 -19.19
CA ALA A 434 -16.96 -20.55 -18.17
C ALA A 434 -17.68 -20.09 -16.90
N MET A 435 -18.80 -19.37 -17.00
CA MET A 435 -19.62 -18.99 -15.84
C MET A 435 -20.15 -20.21 -15.07
N ALA A 436 -20.51 -21.28 -15.77
CA ALA A 436 -20.96 -22.52 -15.14
C ALA A 436 -19.84 -23.21 -14.37
N GLN A 437 -18.62 -23.26 -14.92
CA GLN A 437 -17.46 -23.80 -14.21
C GLN A 437 -17.06 -22.91 -13.02
N GLU A 438 -17.03 -21.60 -13.22
CA GLU A 438 -16.66 -20.62 -12.19
C GLU A 438 -17.63 -20.66 -11.00
N SER A 439 -18.94 -20.80 -11.25
CA SER A 439 -19.94 -21.00 -10.20
C SER A 439 -19.60 -22.20 -9.31
N ARG A 440 -19.23 -23.33 -9.92
CA ARG A 440 -18.85 -24.57 -9.20
C ARG A 440 -17.57 -24.37 -8.41
N LEU A 441 -16.58 -23.70 -8.99
CA LEU A 441 -15.32 -23.41 -8.32
C LEU A 441 -15.54 -22.51 -7.10
N LEU A 442 -16.32 -21.44 -7.22
CA LEU A 442 -16.65 -20.56 -6.10
C LEU A 442 -17.38 -21.30 -4.97
N TYR A 443 -18.30 -22.23 -5.28
CA TYR A 443 -18.91 -23.09 -4.26
C TYR A 443 -17.88 -24.01 -3.57
N LYS A 444 -16.92 -24.57 -4.32
CA LYS A 444 -15.82 -25.37 -3.76
C LYS A 444 -14.95 -24.54 -2.81
N LEU A 445 -14.57 -23.34 -3.22
CA LEU A 445 -13.76 -22.42 -2.41
C LEU A 445 -14.48 -21.99 -1.12
N VAL A 446 -15.80 -21.81 -1.16
CA VAL A 446 -16.63 -21.55 0.03
C VAL A 446 -16.55 -22.72 1.01
N ASP A 447 -16.73 -23.95 0.54
CA ASP A 447 -16.66 -25.15 1.40
C ASP A 447 -15.26 -25.35 1.99
N GLU A 448 -14.21 -25.18 1.18
CA GLU A 448 -12.81 -25.31 1.61
C GLU A 448 -12.44 -24.25 2.67
N THR A 449 -12.88 -23.00 2.47
CA THR A 449 -12.65 -21.91 3.45
C THR A 449 -13.36 -22.20 4.78
N VAL A 450 -14.59 -22.70 4.74
CA VAL A 450 -15.36 -23.05 5.96
C VAL A 450 -14.72 -24.22 6.69
N ALA A 451 -14.15 -25.19 5.96
CA ALA A 451 -13.45 -26.32 6.55
C ALA A 451 -12.21 -25.88 7.37
N ILE A 452 -11.46 -24.88 6.89
CA ILE A 452 -10.28 -24.34 7.58
C ILE A 452 -10.66 -23.44 8.75
N THR A 453 -11.58 -22.49 8.53
CA THR A 453 -11.90 -21.45 9.52
C THR A 453 -12.91 -21.90 10.58
N GLY A 454 -13.60 -23.03 10.36
CA GLY A 454 -14.64 -23.57 11.25
C GLY A 454 -15.92 -22.74 11.31
N GLN A 455 -16.03 -21.64 10.57
CA GLN A 455 -17.19 -20.74 10.55
C GLN A 455 -17.47 -20.20 9.16
N LYS A 456 -18.75 -19.96 8.84
CA LYS A 456 -19.12 -19.15 7.67
C LYS A 456 -18.81 -17.68 7.97
N SER A 457 -17.61 -17.23 7.61
CA SER A 457 -17.18 -15.84 7.73
C SER A 457 -17.92 -14.94 6.73
N ASP A 458 -18.17 -13.67 7.08
CA ASP A 458 -18.78 -12.67 6.20
C ASP A 458 -17.95 -12.45 4.92
N ARG A 459 -16.64 -12.71 4.97
CA ARG A 459 -15.71 -12.46 3.86
C ARG A 459 -15.88 -13.44 2.70
N ILE A 460 -16.17 -14.70 2.98
CA ILE A 460 -16.39 -15.74 1.95
C ILE A 460 -17.83 -15.75 1.42
N ALA A 461 -18.76 -15.08 2.11
CA ALA A 461 -20.15 -14.96 1.67
C ALA A 461 -20.29 -14.26 0.30
N VAL A 462 -19.35 -13.38 -0.06
CA VAL A 462 -19.31 -12.73 -1.37
C VAL A 462 -19.04 -13.74 -2.48
N ALA A 463 -18.12 -14.70 -2.26
CA ALA A 463 -17.85 -15.78 -3.21
C ALA A 463 -19.11 -16.64 -3.42
N GLN A 464 -19.83 -16.96 -2.34
CA GLN A 464 -21.11 -17.67 -2.44
C GLN A 464 -22.15 -16.85 -3.21
N THR A 465 -22.22 -15.53 -2.98
CA THR A 465 -23.16 -14.64 -3.68
C THR A 465 -22.89 -14.63 -5.18
N LEU A 466 -21.61 -14.56 -5.58
CA LEU A 466 -21.20 -14.70 -6.98
C LEU A 466 -21.52 -16.08 -7.53
N ALA A 467 -21.26 -17.17 -6.79
CA ALA A 467 -21.56 -18.53 -7.23
C ALA A 467 -23.05 -18.69 -7.59
N VAL A 468 -23.94 -18.21 -6.72
CA VAL A 468 -25.40 -18.19 -6.93
C VAL A 468 -25.77 -17.29 -8.11
N GLN A 469 -25.14 -16.13 -8.23
CA GLN A 469 -25.39 -15.21 -9.33
C GLN A 469 -25.03 -15.84 -10.69
N LEU A 470 -23.85 -16.45 -10.80
CA LEU A 470 -23.41 -17.16 -12.01
C LEU A 470 -24.29 -18.35 -12.33
N GLU A 471 -24.69 -19.13 -11.33
CA GLU A 471 -25.64 -20.23 -11.52
C GLU A 471 -26.95 -19.71 -12.14
N SER A 472 -27.46 -18.57 -11.65
CA SER A 472 -28.66 -17.94 -12.19
C SER A 472 -28.49 -17.41 -13.62
N PHE A 473 -27.29 -16.99 -14.00
CA PHE A 473 -26.95 -16.57 -15.37
C PHE A 473 -26.87 -17.74 -16.33
N VAL A 474 -26.39 -18.88 -15.88
CA VAL A 474 -26.32 -20.11 -16.68
C VAL A 474 -27.72 -20.70 -16.89
N GLU A 475 -28.56 -20.68 -15.86
CA GLU A 475 -29.96 -21.12 -15.99
C GLU A 475 -30.80 -20.20 -16.89
N ASP A 476 -30.53 -18.89 -16.85
CA ASP A 476 -31.24 -17.87 -17.60
C ASP A 476 -30.30 -16.73 -18.02
N PRO A 477 -29.65 -16.83 -19.21
CA PRO A 477 -28.69 -15.84 -19.70
C PRO A 477 -29.26 -14.43 -19.84
N ALA A 478 -30.58 -14.27 -19.95
CA ALA A 478 -31.20 -12.95 -20.01
C ALA A 478 -31.01 -12.15 -18.70
N LYS A 479 -30.83 -12.83 -17.55
CA LYS A 479 -30.59 -12.16 -16.26
C LYS A 479 -29.24 -11.45 -16.17
N ILE A 480 -28.30 -11.79 -17.06
CA ILE A 480 -27.00 -11.12 -17.12
C ILE A 480 -27.22 -9.62 -17.35
N THR A 481 -28.14 -9.23 -18.23
CA THR A 481 -28.42 -7.81 -18.52
C THR A 481 -29.12 -7.10 -17.35
N GLU A 482 -29.94 -7.81 -16.58
CA GLU A 482 -30.63 -7.26 -15.41
C GLU A 482 -29.69 -6.98 -14.23
N ALA A 483 -28.67 -7.82 -14.05
CA ALA A 483 -27.77 -7.82 -12.90
C ALA A 483 -26.30 -7.52 -13.25
N PHE A 484 -26.02 -6.97 -14.43
CA PHE A 484 -24.66 -6.75 -14.92
C PHE A 484 -23.83 -5.81 -14.03
N THR A 485 -24.41 -4.70 -13.58
CA THR A 485 -23.76 -3.79 -12.63
C THR A 485 -23.46 -4.49 -11.31
N ASN A 486 -24.43 -5.24 -10.77
CA ASN A 486 -24.24 -6.01 -9.54
C ASN A 486 -23.18 -7.09 -9.70
N PHE A 487 -23.04 -7.69 -10.89
CA PHE A 487 -21.99 -8.66 -11.19
C PHE A 487 -20.60 -8.03 -11.01
N LYS A 488 -20.37 -6.86 -11.61
CA LYS A 488 -19.12 -6.10 -11.42
C LYS A 488 -18.85 -5.77 -9.95
N ASP A 489 -19.86 -5.26 -9.24
CA ASP A 489 -19.72 -4.83 -7.84
C ASP A 489 -19.42 -6.03 -6.93
N ASN A 490 -20.02 -7.19 -7.21
CA ASN A 490 -19.74 -8.43 -6.51
C ASN A 490 -18.31 -8.95 -6.80
N ILE A 491 -17.80 -8.85 -8.04
CA ILE A 491 -16.40 -9.20 -8.37
C ILE A 491 -15.44 -8.29 -7.59
N THR A 492 -15.70 -6.98 -7.56
CA THR A 492 -14.90 -6.00 -6.82
C THR A 492 -14.91 -6.28 -5.32
N SER A 493 -16.09 -6.66 -4.79
CA SER A 493 -16.26 -7.06 -3.40
C SER A 493 -15.50 -8.34 -3.09
N LEU A 494 -15.48 -9.32 -4.01
CA LEU A 494 -14.70 -10.56 -3.86
C LEU A 494 -13.20 -10.26 -3.80
N GLY A 495 -12.71 -9.41 -4.69
CA GLY A 495 -11.32 -8.95 -4.67
C GLY A 495 -10.96 -8.24 -3.37
N THR A 496 -11.87 -7.43 -2.81
CA THR A 496 -11.66 -6.77 -1.52
C THR A 496 -11.66 -7.77 -0.36
N SER A 497 -12.59 -8.73 -0.37
CA SER A 497 -12.62 -9.83 0.60
C SER A 497 -11.34 -10.67 0.55
N MET A 498 -10.84 -10.99 -0.64
CA MET A 498 -9.59 -11.71 -0.84
C MET A 498 -8.41 -10.95 -0.22
N GLN A 499 -8.26 -9.65 -0.50
CA GLN A 499 -7.19 -8.84 0.11
C GLN A 499 -7.25 -8.85 1.64
N ASN A 500 -8.45 -8.73 2.21
CA ASN A 500 -8.62 -8.80 3.65
C ASN A 500 -8.30 -10.18 4.22
N MET A 501 -8.57 -11.26 3.48
CA MET A 501 -8.24 -12.64 3.88
C MET A 501 -6.73 -12.93 3.81
N ARG A 502 -5.97 -12.22 2.97
CA ARG A 502 -4.50 -12.34 2.90
C ARG A 502 -3.77 -11.76 4.12
N GLN A 503 -4.40 -10.87 4.87
CA GLN A 503 -3.76 -10.21 6.03
C GLN A 503 -3.71 -11.14 7.24
N VAL A 504 -2.50 -11.60 7.59
CA VAL A 504 -2.25 -12.54 8.69
C VAL A 504 -1.64 -11.83 9.91
N LYS A 505 -2.40 -10.91 10.50
CA LYS A 505 -1.98 -10.09 11.67
C LYS A 505 -1.79 -10.94 12.93
N LEU A 506 -0.74 -10.69 13.71
CA LEU A 506 -0.52 -11.33 15.02
C LEU A 506 0.22 -10.39 15.96
N ASP A 507 -0.27 -10.25 17.19
CA ASP A 507 0.48 -9.61 18.27
C ASP A 507 1.24 -10.68 19.05
N ILE A 508 2.51 -10.42 19.40
CA ILE A 508 3.31 -11.25 20.31
C ILE A 508 3.75 -10.39 21.50
N ASP A 509 3.37 -10.83 22.70
CA ASP A 509 3.77 -10.22 23.97
C ASP A 509 5.06 -10.85 24.48
N LEU A 510 5.17 -12.19 24.47
CA LEU A 510 6.40 -12.89 24.86
C LEU A 510 6.46 -14.32 24.28
N ILE A 511 7.65 -14.91 24.31
CA ILE A 511 7.92 -16.30 23.98
C ILE A 511 8.61 -16.96 25.17
N ALA A 512 8.08 -18.09 25.64
CA ALA A 512 8.66 -18.86 26.73
C ALA A 512 9.29 -20.16 26.20
N ILE A 513 10.56 -20.38 26.57
CA ILE A 513 11.32 -21.62 26.33
C ILE A 513 11.43 -22.35 27.66
N THR A 514 10.80 -23.52 27.79
CA THR A 514 10.65 -24.21 29.08
C THR A 514 11.03 -25.68 29.03
N ALA A 515 11.37 -26.27 30.16
CA ALA A 515 11.52 -27.72 30.28
C ALA A 515 10.16 -28.45 30.25
N ASP A 516 10.16 -29.74 29.88
CA ASP A 516 8.97 -30.61 29.78
C ASP A 516 8.08 -30.62 31.05
N SER A 517 8.66 -30.44 32.23
CA SER A 517 7.93 -30.46 33.51
C SER A 517 7.30 -29.12 33.90
N VAL A 518 7.58 -28.05 33.15
CA VAL A 518 7.07 -26.70 33.45
C VAL A 518 5.77 -26.48 32.68
N THR A 519 4.68 -26.23 33.42
CA THR A 519 3.40 -25.80 32.83
C THR A 519 3.30 -24.28 32.88
N VAL A 520 3.13 -23.64 31.72
CA VAL A 520 2.96 -22.18 31.62
C VAL A 520 1.49 -21.83 31.91
N PRO A 521 1.19 -21.04 32.96
CA PRO A 521 -0.19 -20.67 33.29
C PRO A 521 -0.76 -19.68 32.25
N GLN A 522 -2.03 -19.87 31.87
CA GLN A 522 -2.75 -18.91 31.05
C GLN A 522 -2.87 -17.55 31.77
N PRO A 523 -2.84 -16.42 31.04
CA PRO A 523 -2.99 -15.10 31.65
C PRO A 523 -4.40 -14.99 32.28
N SER A 524 -4.48 -14.86 33.60
CA SER A 524 -5.77 -14.73 34.28
C SER A 524 -6.24 -13.27 34.25
N GLU A 525 -7.00 -12.88 33.22
CA GLU A 525 -7.75 -11.62 33.27
C GLU A 525 -9.11 -11.86 33.94
N ASN A 526 -9.15 -11.82 35.28
CA ASN A 526 -10.44 -11.88 35.96
C ASN A 526 -11.22 -10.57 35.69
N PHE A 527 -12.56 -10.65 35.64
CA PHE A 527 -13.44 -9.49 35.45
C PHE A 527 -13.11 -8.31 36.38
N LEU A 528 -12.67 -8.61 37.60
CA LEU A 528 -12.33 -7.61 38.62
C LEU A 528 -11.03 -6.85 38.29
N ASP A 529 -10.04 -7.53 37.70
CA ASP A 529 -8.78 -6.92 37.28
C ASP A 529 -8.99 -5.96 36.11
N ARG A 530 -9.82 -6.35 35.13
CA ARG A 530 -10.26 -5.47 34.04
C ARG A 530 -11.02 -4.25 34.56
N ALA A 531 -11.97 -4.44 35.49
CA ALA A 531 -12.74 -3.34 36.05
C ALA A 531 -11.88 -2.33 36.84
N LEU A 532 -10.88 -2.82 37.59
CA LEU A 532 -9.92 -1.98 38.29
C LEU A 532 -9.00 -1.23 37.33
N HIS A 533 -8.54 -1.89 36.26
CA HIS A 533 -7.73 -1.29 35.21
C HIS A 533 -8.48 -0.15 34.50
N GLU A 534 -9.72 -0.38 34.09
CA GLU A 534 -10.58 0.63 33.46
C GLU A 534 -10.86 1.82 34.37
N LEU A 535 -11.12 1.57 35.66
CA LEU A 535 -11.33 2.65 36.64
C LEU A 535 -10.05 3.47 36.83
N LYS A 536 -8.88 2.81 36.89
CA LYS A 536 -7.58 3.49 36.97
C LYS A 536 -7.28 4.28 35.69
N SER A 537 -7.57 3.74 34.51
CA SER A 537 -7.42 4.41 33.22
C SER A 537 -8.28 5.66 33.12
N CYS A 538 -9.57 5.55 33.47
CA CYS A 538 -10.52 6.66 33.52
C CYS A 538 -10.03 7.77 34.46
N VAL A 539 -9.64 7.44 35.70
CA VAL A 539 -9.10 8.44 36.63
C VAL A 539 -7.82 9.09 36.10
N THR A 540 -6.92 8.30 35.50
CA THR A 540 -5.64 8.80 34.94
C THR A 540 -5.87 9.78 33.79
N SER A 541 -6.90 9.57 32.96
CA SER A 541 -7.22 10.47 31.84
C SER A 541 -7.65 11.89 32.23
N TYR A 542 -8.02 12.14 33.48
CA TYR A 542 -8.30 13.50 33.97
C TYR A 542 -7.05 14.27 34.39
N PHE A 543 -5.91 13.59 34.55
CA PHE A 543 -4.68 14.17 35.11
C PHE A 543 -3.46 14.06 34.19
N VAL A 544 -3.58 13.36 33.06
CA VAL A 544 -2.52 13.19 32.06
C VAL A 544 -2.99 13.81 30.75
N ASP A 545 -2.23 14.78 30.23
CA ASP A 545 -2.50 15.41 28.95
C ASP A 545 -1.94 14.54 27.81
N TYR A 546 -2.79 13.69 27.24
CA TYR A 546 -2.42 12.80 26.13
C TYR A 546 -2.24 13.51 24.78
N ASN A 547 -2.42 14.84 24.74
CA ASN A 547 -2.17 15.64 23.54
C ASN A 547 -0.76 16.25 23.53
N ALA A 548 -0.08 16.30 24.68
CA ALA A 548 1.32 16.73 24.76
C ALA A 548 2.24 15.59 24.30
N LEU A 549 2.84 15.74 23.11
CA LEU A 549 3.76 14.76 22.52
C LEU A 549 5.22 15.07 22.94
N GLY A 550 5.88 14.15 23.63
CA GLY A 550 7.32 14.22 23.95
C GLY A 550 7.69 15.32 24.96
N ASP A 551 8.89 15.89 24.81
CA ASP A 551 9.41 16.95 25.68
C ASP A 551 8.66 18.28 25.50
N VAL A 552 8.14 18.84 26.59
CA VAL A 552 7.44 20.13 26.60
C VAL A 552 8.28 21.14 27.38
N TYR A 553 8.71 22.20 26.69
CA TYR A 553 9.42 23.31 27.30
C TYR A 553 8.43 24.41 27.72
N ASP A 554 8.69 25.05 28.87
CA ASP A 554 7.93 26.23 29.29
C ASP A 554 8.08 27.34 28.24
N ALA A 555 6.96 28.00 27.90
CA ALA A 555 6.94 29.05 26.89
C ALA A 555 7.93 30.19 27.25
N SER A 556 8.88 30.45 26.34
CA SER A 556 9.86 31.53 26.41
C SER A 556 10.27 31.97 25.00
N GLU A 557 10.87 33.15 24.84
CA GLU A 557 11.30 33.68 23.52
C GLU A 557 12.33 32.78 22.81
N ASP A 558 13.02 31.90 23.54
CA ASP A 558 14.01 30.96 23.00
C ASP A 558 13.40 29.64 22.52
N VAL A 559 12.12 29.36 22.83
CA VAL A 559 11.41 28.11 22.47
C VAL A 559 10.55 28.34 21.24
N LEU A 560 10.78 27.54 20.20
CA LEU A 560 10.01 27.60 18.96
C LEU A 560 8.72 26.79 19.09
N GLU A 561 7.58 27.38 18.72
CA GLU A 561 6.30 26.69 18.59
C GLU A 561 6.05 26.30 17.13
N VAL A 562 5.95 25.00 16.85
CA VAL A 562 5.74 24.45 15.52
C VAL A 562 4.40 23.73 15.46
N TRP A 563 3.51 24.16 14.58
CA TRP A 563 2.24 23.48 14.35
C TRP A 563 2.29 22.61 13.10
N ILE A 564 1.83 21.36 13.25
CA ILE A 564 1.64 20.41 12.16
C ILE A 564 0.14 20.21 11.93
N LEU A 565 -0.26 20.23 10.65
CA LEU A 565 -1.67 20.15 10.24
C LEU A 565 -2.10 18.75 9.76
N THR A 566 -1.15 17.81 9.78
CA THR A 566 -1.33 16.41 9.35
C THR A 566 -1.13 15.45 10.51
N GLY A 567 -1.84 14.32 10.47
CA GLY A 567 -2.16 13.37 11.55
C GLY A 567 -1.15 13.07 12.68
N ARG A 568 -1.63 12.29 13.65
CA ARG A 568 -0.89 12.01 14.90
C ARG A 568 0.44 11.30 14.64
N ASP A 569 0.48 10.33 13.74
CA ASP A 569 1.71 9.59 13.44
C ASP A 569 2.78 10.50 12.83
N GLN A 570 2.39 11.40 11.91
CA GLN A 570 3.25 12.44 11.34
C GLN A 570 3.82 13.34 12.44
N SER A 571 2.95 13.75 13.37
CA SER A 571 3.33 14.62 14.49
C SER A 571 4.34 13.94 15.42
N THR A 572 4.13 12.66 15.73
CA THR A 572 5.02 11.89 16.59
C THR A 572 6.39 11.66 15.95
N VAL A 573 6.44 11.30 14.65
CA VAL A 573 7.72 11.13 13.93
C VAL A 573 8.52 12.44 13.92
N LEU A 574 7.87 13.56 13.57
CA LEU A 574 8.52 14.87 13.59
C LEU A 574 9.06 15.20 14.98
N LYS A 575 8.25 14.99 16.03
CA LYS A 575 8.67 15.27 17.41
C LYS A 575 9.89 14.45 17.82
N THR A 576 9.94 13.16 17.48
CA THR A 576 11.13 12.34 17.72
C THR A 576 12.36 12.89 17.00
N MET A 577 12.22 13.27 15.72
CA MET A 577 13.32 13.86 14.95
C MET A 577 13.81 15.19 15.53
N VAL A 578 12.89 16.00 16.06
CA VAL A 578 13.21 17.24 16.75
C VAL A 578 14.03 16.96 18.01
N ASP A 579 13.56 16.05 18.86
CA ASP A 579 14.14 15.80 20.17
C ASP A 579 15.52 15.12 20.10
N ASP A 580 15.77 14.30 19.07
CA ASP A 580 17.01 13.55 18.96
C ASP A 580 18.03 14.09 17.96
N THR A 581 17.61 14.97 17.05
CA THR A 581 18.48 15.49 15.98
C THR A 581 18.50 17.01 15.98
N PHE A 582 17.35 17.67 15.81
CA PHE A 582 17.32 19.12 15.65
C PHE A 582 17.77 19.84 16.93
N THR A 583 17.07 19.61 18.04
CA THR A 583 17.35 20.27 19.32
C THR A 583 18.78 19.98 19.81
N PRO A 584 19.29 18.73 19.77
CA PRO A 584 20.67 18.45 20.19
C PRO A 584 21.75 19.06 19.29
N SER A 585 21.52 19.17 17.97
CA SER A 585 22.51 19.70 17.03
C SER A 585 22.54 21.24 16.99
N THR A 586 21.39 21.88 17.21
CA THR A 586 21.24 23.34 17.11
C THR A 586 21.20 24.03 18.47
N GLY A 587 20.77 23.32 19.52
CA GLY A 587 20.46 23.90 20.83
C GLY A 587 19.13 24.65 20.89
N ILE A 588 18.31 24.62 19.83
CA ILE A 588 17.02 25.32 19.76
C ILE A 588 15.91 24.39 20.29
N PRO A 589 15.25 24.71 21.42
CA PRO A 589 14.12 23.93 21.91
C PRO A 589 12.87 24.17 21.06
N VAL A 590 12.13 23.09 20.76
CA VAL A 590 10.95 23.13 19.90
C VAL A 590 9.77 22.36 20.53
N ASN A 591 8.63 23.04 20.62
CA ASN A 591 7.34 22.46 20.98
C ASN A 591 6.54 22.17 19.71
N VAL A 592 6.23 20.89 19.45
CA VAL A 592 5.44 20.46 18.29
C VAL A 592 3.98 20.23 18.70
N MET A 593 3.03 20.85 17.99
CA MET A 593 1.60 20.72 18.26
C MET A 593 0.81 20.28 17.02
N LEU A 594 -0.04 19.26 17.18
CA LEU A 594 -1.01 18.87 16.16
C LEU A 594 -2.24 19.78 16.24
N VAL A 595 -2.58 20.45 15.15
CA VAL A 595 -3.69 21.42 15.10
C VAL A 595 -4.59 21.19 13.88
N ASP A 596 -5.89 21.45 14.05
CA ASP A 596 -6.86 21.41 12.94
C ASP A 596 -6.58 22.57 11.95
N PRO A 597 -6.47 22.30 10.63
CA PRO A 597 -6.22 23.35 9.64
C PRO A 597 -7.18 24.55 9.71
N ASN A 598 -8.45 24.33 10.07
CA ASN A 598 -9.45 25.40 10.13
C ASN A 598 -9.27 26.33 11.35
N ALA A 599 -8.53 25.90 12.37
CA ALA A 599 -8.25 26.71 13.55
C ALA A 599 -7.09 27.70 13.31
N LEU A 600 -6.21 27.42 12.35
CA LEU A 600 -4.95 28.13 12.17
C LEU A 600 -5.15 29.64 11.93
N LEU A 601 -5.95 30.03 10.94
CA LEU A 601 -6.12 31.44 10.59
C LEU A 601 -6.69 32.26 11.76
N ASN A 602 -7.66 31.70 12.48
CA ASN A 602 -8.27 32.37 13.63
C ASN A 602 -7.26 32.56 14.77
N ALA A 603 -6.38 31.58 15.01
CA ALA A 603 -5.34 31.67 16.03
C ALA A 603 -4.28 32.71 15.67
N VAL A 604 -3.78 32.70 14.43
CA VAL A 604 -2.79 33.67 13.94
C VAL A 604 -3.33 35.09 14.01
N VAL A 605 -4.57 35.33 13.55
CA VAL A 605 -5.21 36.66 13.61
C VAL A 605 -5.48 37.10 15.07
N ALA A 606 -5.72 36.16 15.98
CA ALA A 606 -5.89 36.43 17.40
C ALA A 606 -4.57 36.67 18.16
N GLY A 607 -3.41 36.55 17.49
CA GLY A 607 -2.09 36.69 18.09
C GLY A 607 -1.66 35.49 18.95
N ASN A 608 -2.30 34.32 18.78
CA ASN A 608 -1.96 33.07 19.46
C ASN A 608 -1.54 31.99 18.43
N GLY A 609 -0.93 32.43 17.32
CA GLY A 609 -0.39 31.52 16.31
C GLY A 609 0.98 30.97 16.71
N PRO A 610 1.43 29.91 16.03
CA PRO A 610 2.78 29.36 16.21
C PRO A 610 3.83 30.27 15.57
N ASP A 611 5.11 29.89 15.71
CA ASP A 611 6.21 30.52 14.98
C ASP A 611 6.37 29.92 13.57
N VAL A 612 6.18 28.59 13.44
CA VAL A 612 6.23 27.87 12.17
C VAL A 612 5.00 26.99 12.01
N VAL A 613 4.44 26.98 10.81
CA VAL A 613 3.41 26.02 10.41
C VAL A 613 3.98 25.13 9.32
N ILE A 614 3.75 23.83 9.44
CA ILE A 614 4.13 22.85 8.44
C ILE A 614 2.91 22.06 7.93
N SER A 615 3.08 21.39 6.81
CA SER A 615 2.06 20.61 6.11
C SER A 615 0.83 21.44 5.75
N THR A 616 1.05 22.69 5.32
CA THR A 616 -0.01 23.61 4.87
C THR A 616 -0.16 23.58 3.36
N ASP A 617 -1.39 23.76 2.86
CA ASP A 617 -1.66 23.76 1.42
C ASP A 617 -0.98 24.93 0.69
N SER A 618 -0.60 24.71 -0.57
CA SER A 618 0.24 25.64 -1.35
C SER A 618 -0.31 27.04 -1.57
N TRP A 619 -1.63 27.25 -1.46
CA TRP A 619 -2.26 28.57 -1.60
C TRP A 619 -2.25 29.39 -0.30
N ASN A 620 -2.01 28.78 0.86
CA ASN A 620 -2.07 29.49 2.14
C ASN A 620 -0.98 30.57 2.30
N PRO A 621 0.30 30.35 1.94
CA PRO A 621 1.36 31.33 2.17
C PRO A 621 1.04 32.72 1.61
N VAL A 622 0.60 32.83 0.35
CA VAL A 622 0.25 34.13 -0.25
C VAL A 622 -1.01 34.73 0.38
N ASN A 623 -1.99 33.91 0.77
CA ASN A 623 -3.16 34.39 1.50
C ASN A 623 -2.78 35.01 2.86
N TYR A 624 -1.77 34.48 3.55
CA TYR A 624 -1.27 35.04 4.80
C TYR A 624 -0.38 36.27 4.54
N ALA A 625 0.40 36.27 3.45
CA ALA A 625 1.25 37.39 3.05
C ALA A 625 0.44 38.65 2.76
N LEU A 626 -0.71 38.50 2.08
CA LEU A 626 -1.68 39.58 1.85
C LEU A 626 -2.20 40.24 3.14
N ARG A 627 -2.09 39.55 4.29
CA ARG A 627 -2.52 40.02 5.61
C ARG A 627 -1.36 40.41 6.51
N HIS A 628 -0.12 40.41 6.00
CA HIS A 628 1.10 40.59 6.79
C HIS A 628 1.24 39.60 7.96
N ALA A 629 0.71 38.37 7.78
CA ALA A 629 0.66 37.35 8.83
C ALA A 629 1.77 36.28 8.72
N VAL A 630 2.66 36.40 7.73
CA VAL A 630 3.75 35.47 7.42
C VAL A 630 4.99 36.29 7.02
N GLU A 631 6.18 35.80 7.35
CA GLU A 631 7.45 36.44 7.02
C GLU A 631 7.86 36.25 5.56
N ASP A 632 8.50 37.26 4.97
CA ASP A 632 9.12 37.17 3.65
C ASP A 632 10.51 36.51 3.78
N LEU A 633 10.67 35.32 3.23
CA LEU A 633 11.90 34.54 3.34
C LEU A 633 13.05 35.12 2.50
N THR A 634 12.78 36.05 1.57
CA THR A 634 13.83 36.71 0.78
C THR A 634 14.77 37.58 1.62
N GLN A 635 14.43 37.83 2.89
CA GLN A 635 15.28 38.52 3.85
C GLN A 635 16.48 37.66 4.32
N PHE A 636 16.47 36.34 4.11
CA PHE A 636 17.55 35.43 4.50
C PHE A 636 18.57 35.25 3.37
N ASP A 637 19.83 35.57 3.65
CA ASP A 637 20.92 35.58 2.65
C ASP A 637 21.18 34.20 2.00
N ASP A 638 20.88 33.11 2.70
CA ASP A 638 21.10 31.73 2.26
C ASP A 638 19.86 31.07 1.62
N LEU A 639 18.79 31.83 1.37
CA LEU A 639 17.56 31.30 0.76
C LEU A 639 17.82 30.57 -0.55
N GLN A 640 18.67 31.11 -1.42
CA GLN A 640 18.93 30.50 -2.73
C GLN A 640 19.57 29.11 -2.60
N GLU A 641 20.48 28.91 -1.64
CA GLU A 641 21.10 27.60 -1.37
C GLU A 641 20.04 26.57 -0.93
N VAL A 642 19.00 27.02 -0.22
CA VAL A 642 17.87 26.18 0.17
C VAL A 642 16.99 25.86 -1.03
N LEU A 643 16.70 26.84 -1.89
CA LEU A 643 15.85 26.68 -3.07
C LEU A 643 16.45 25.75 -4.15
N ASP A 644 17.78 25.68 -4.23
CA ASP A 644 18.49 24.80 -5.17
C ASP A 644 18.19 23.30 -4.93
N GLN A 645 17.58 22.94 -3.81
CA GLN A 645 17.12 21.57 -3.50
C GLN A 645 15.76 21.21 -4.13
N PHE A 646 15.09 22.17 -4.77
CA PHE A 646 13.71 22.02 -5.27
C PHE A 646 13.58 22.43 -6.73
N TYR A 647 12.62 21.85 -7.43
CA TYR A 647 12.21 22.39 -8.74
C TYR A 647 11.52 23.74 -8.54
N PRO A 648 11.71 24.72 -9.45
CA PRO A 648 11.00 26.00 -9.38
C PRO A 648 9.48 25.88 -9.32
N SER A 649 8.92 24.83 -9.93
CA SER A 649 7.50 24.49 -9.88
C SER A 649 6.99 24.18 -8.47
N ALA A 650 7.85 23.75 -7.55
CA ALA A 650 7.47 23.40 -6.18
C ALA A 650 7.14 24.63 -5.32
N TYR A 651 7.78 25.77 -5.60
CA TYR A 651 7.67 26.99 -4.78
C TYR A 651 7.07 28.20 -5.51
N ALA A 652 6.73 28.06 -6.80
CA ALA A 652 6.11 29.14 -7.58
C ALA A 652 4.82 29.70 -6.93
N ALA A 653 4.02 28.84 -6.30
CA ALA A 653 2.78 29.22 -5.61
C ALA A 653 3.01 30.10 -4.37
N PHE A 654 4.21 30.08 -3.79
CA PHE A 654 4.53 30.82 -2.57
C PHE A 654 5.10 32.21 -2.85
N SER A 655 5.30 32.54 -4.13
CA SER A 655 5.90 33.79 -4.57
C SER A 655 4.84 34.86 -4.74
N PHE A 656 5.04 36.02 -4.12
CA PHE A 656 4.13 37.15 -4.26
C PHE A 656 4.87 38.49 -4.13
N ASN A 657 4.63 39.42 -5.06
CA ASN A 657 5.22 40.78 -5.05
C ASN A 657 6.76 40.83 -4.91
N GLY A 658 7.46 39.82 -5.43
CA GLY A 658 8.93 39.72 -5.34
C GLY A 658 9.45 39.08 -4.05
N GLY A 659 8.58 38.77 -3.09
CA GLY A 659 8.87 37.97 -1.91
C GLY A 659 8.52 36.49 -2.10
N LEU A 660 8.99 35.66 -1.17
CA LEU A 660 8.70 34.23 -1.09
C LEU A 660 8.30 33.89 0.35
N TYR A 661 7.16 33.23 0.55
CA TYR A 661 6.54 33.14 1.89
C TYR A 661 6.48 31.73 2.47
N ALA A 662 7.10 30.74 1.82
CA ALA A 662 7.16 29.36 2.31
C ALA A 662 8.28 28.56 1.63
N LEU A 663 8.66 27.43 2.23
CA LEU A 663 9.47 26.39 1.59
C LEU A 663 8.62 25.15 1.27
N PRO A 664 8.86 24.48 0.14
CA PRO A 664 8.08 23.30 -0.25
C PRO A 664 8.44 22.07 0.63
N GLU A 665 7.42 21.29 0.98
CA GLU A 665 7.57 20.01 1.67
C GLU A 665 7.27 18.84 0.73
N THR A 666 6.13 18.91 0.04
CA THR A 666 5.71 17.89 -0.92
C THR A 666 5.49 18.48 -2.30
N GLN A 667 5.64 17.64 -3.32
CA GLN A 667 5.37 18.01 -4.70
C GLN A 667 4.70 16.85 -5.41
N LEU A 668 3.56 17.12 -6.04
CA LEU A 668 2.74 16.18 -6.79
C LEU A 668 2.64 16.66 -8.23
N CYS A 669 2.71 15.72 -9.17
CA CYS A 669 2.42 15.95 -10.58
C CYS A 669 1.57 14.79 -11.13
N SER A 670 0.74 15.09 -12.13
CA SER A 670 -0.07 14.09 -12.80
C SER A 670 0.77 13.30 -13.81
N ILE A 671 0.53 12.00 -13.89
CA ILE A 671 1.18 11.03 -14.79
C ILE A 671 0.11 10.11 -15.41
N LEU A 672 0.49 9.35 -16.44
CA LEU A 672 -0.36 8.34 -17.06
C LEU A 672 -0.21 6.99 -16.36
N PHE A 673 -1.32 6.36 -16.00
CA PHE A 673 -1.42 4.96 -15.59
C PHE A 673 -2.00 4.14 -16.73
N TYR A 674 -1.43 2.97 -17.02
CA TYR A 674 -1.90 2.12 -18.11
C TYR A 674 -1.85 0.62 -17.77
N ARG A 675 -2.81 -0.15 -18.29
CA ARG A 675 -2.88 -1.61 -18.23
C ARG A 675 -2.18 -2.22 -19.44
N SER A 676 -0.95 -2.71 -19.28
CA SER A 676 -0.14 -3.26 -20.36
C SER A 676 -0.82 -4.45 -21.02
N ASP A 677 -1.39 -5.35 -20.22
CA ASP A 677 -2.12 -6.53 -20.68
C ASP A 677 -3.33 -6.18 -21.56
N ILE A 678 -4.10 -5.15 -21.19
CA ILE A 678 -5.26 -4.70 -21.98
C ILE A 678 -4.82 -3.95 -23.23
N LEU A 679 -3.76 -3.12 -23.15
CA LEU A 679 -3.26 -2.45 -24.35
C LEU A 679 -2.75 -3.47 -25.38
N GLU A 680 -2.04 -4.52 -24.93
CA GLU A 680 -1.57 -5.61 -25.79
C GLU A 680 -2.73 -6.39 -26.41
N GLU A 681 -3.77 -6.74 -25.63
CA GLU A 681 -4.99 -7.43 -26.09
C GLU A 681 -5.65 -6.71 -27.28
N TYR A 682 -5.64 -5.37 -27.28
CA TYR A 682 -6.24 -4.55 -28.34
C TYR A 682 -5.23 -4.02 -29.37
N GLY A 683 -3.95 -4.42 -29.30
CA GLY A 683 -2.90 -3.96 -30.21
C GLY A 683 -2.62 -2.46 -30.12
N LEU A 684 -2.78 -1.89 -28.93
CA LEU A 684 -2.62 -0.48 -28.62
C LEU A 684 -1.24 -0.24 -27.97
N SER A 685 -0.61 0.89 -28.28
CA SER A 685 0.62 1.35 -27.60
C SER A 685 0.27 2.36 -26.50
N VAL A 686 1.18 2.56 -25.55
CA VAL A 686 1.04 3.62 -24.54
C VAL A 686 1.04 4.99 -25.26
N PRO A 687 0.04 5.87 -25.03
CA PRO A 687 -0.07 7.15 -25.73
C PRO A 687 0.94 8.18 -25.21
N GLU A 688 1.68 8.81 -26.13
CA GLU A 688 2.60 9.91 -25.79
C GLU A 688 1.92 11.28 -25.84
N THR A 689 0.88 11.43 -26.68
CA THR A 689 0.14 12.68 -26.85
C THR A 689 -1.34 12.56 -26.51
N TRP A 690 -1.98 13.70 -26.23
CA TRP A 690 -3.44 13.75 -26.11
C TRP A 690 -4.16 13.32 -27.40
N ASP A 691 -3.53 13.50 -28.58
CA ASP A 691 -4.11 13.06 -29.86
C ASP A 691 -4.06 11.54 -29.99
N ASP A 692 -2.96 10.90 -29.54
CA ASP A 692 -2.86 9.44 -29.46
C ASP A 692 -3.94 8.88 -28.51
N LEU A 693 -4.06 9.48 -27.32
CA LEU A 693 -5.08 9.07 -26.35
C LEU A 693 -6.49 9.17 -26.94
N ILE A 694 -6.81 10.27 -27.62
CA ILE A 694 -8.11 10.47 -28.29
C ILE A 694 -8.30 9.45 -29.43
N ALA A 695 -7.25 9.16 -30.21
CA ALA A 695 -7.30 8.19 -31.30
C ALA A 695 -7.55 6.76 -30.83
N MET A 696 -7.19 6.44 -29.58
CA MET A 696 -7.48 5.14 -28.95
C MET A 696 -8.92 5.03 -28.45
N LEU A 697 -9.60 6.16 -28.17
CA LEU A 697 -10.96 6.17 -27.58
C LEU A 697 -11.97 5.33 -28.38
N PRO A 698 -12.03 5.37 -29.73
CA PRO A 698 -12.96 4.52 -30.47
C PRO A 698 -12.77 3.02 -30.20
N THR A 699 -11.54 2.54 -30.06
CA THR A 699 -11.25 1.14 -29.73
C THR A 699 -11.66 0.82 -28.30
N ILE A 700 -11.24 1.66 -27.34
CA ILE A 700 -11.54 1.50 -25.91
C ILE A 700 -13.06 1.55 -25.66
N GLN A 701 -13.75 2.53 -26.23
CA GLN A 701 -15.21 2.71 -26.08
C GLN A 701 -16.00 1.72 -26.92
N GLY A 702 -15.46 1.27 -28.06
CA GLY A 702 -16.03 0.16 -28.83
C GLY A 702 -16.06 -1.14 -28.03
N ALA A 703 -15.11 -1.31 -27.12
CA ALA A 703 -15.10 -2.38 -26.12
C ALA A 703 -15.91 -2.05 -24.84
N ASN A 704 -16.68 -0.94 -24.85
CA ASN A 704 -17.43 -0.41 -23.70
C ASN A 704 -16.58 -0.12 -22.44
N MET A 705 -15.27 0.08 -22.62
CA MET A 705 -14.35 0.58 -21.60
C MET A 705 -14.25 2.12 -21.65
N SER A 706 -13.55 2.72 -20.70
CA SER A 706 -13.37 4.18 -20.62
C SER A 706 -11.94 4.57 -20.23
N VAL A 707 -11.62 5.86 -20.31
CA VAL A 707 -10.40 6.43 -19.72
C VAL A 707 -10.76 7.25 -18.49
N GLY A 708 -9.93 7.17 -17.44
CA GLY A 708 -10.08 7.98 -16.23
C GLY A 708 -9.37 9.32 -16.36
N ILE A 709 -10.10 10.40 -16.63
CA ILE A 709 -9.57 11.77 -16.65
C ILE A 709 -10.28 12.60 -15.57
N PRO A 710 -9.54 13.20 -14.61
CA PRO A 710 -10.13 13.95 -13.51
C PRO A 710 -11.08 15.05 -13.98
N TYR A 711 -12.25 15.12 -13.34
CA TYR A 711 -13.28 16.11 -13.58
C TYR A 711 -13.45 16.99 -12.32
N PRO A 712 -13.74 18.30 -12.46
CA PRO A 712 -13.89 19.18 -11.31
C PRO A 712 -15.26 19.00 -10.63
N ASP A 713 -15.36 18.01 -9.72
CA ASP A 713 -16.50 17.86 -8.82
C ASP A 713 -16.54 18.98 -7.76
N ILE A 714 -17.73 19.26 -7.19
CA ILE A 714 -17.90 20.32 -6.17
C ILE A 714 -17.18 19.97 -4.87
N ALA A 715 -17.17 18.69 -4.48
CA ALA A 715 -16.57 18.26 -3.22
C ALA A 715 -15.04 18.21 -3.29
N ALA A 716 -14.49 17.87 -4.46
CA ALA A 716 -13.06 17.76 -4.71
C ALA A 716 -12.73 18.18 -6.16
N PRO A 717 -12.66 19.48 -6.47
CA PRO A 717 -12.44 19.95 -7.83
C PRO A 717 -11.02 19.62 -8.28
N ASN A 718 -10.88 18.87 -9.36
CA ASN A 718 -9.60 18.59 -10.01
C ASN A 718 -9.60 19.10 -11.45
N LEU A 719 -8.73 20.09 -11.72
CA LEU A 719 -8.54 20.73 -13.03
C LEU A 719 -7.14 20.45 -13.61
N SER A 720 -6.39 19.47 -13.08
CA SER A 720 -5.00 19.23 -13.45
C SER A 720 -4.83 18.99 -14.96
N SER A 721 -5.74 18.24 -15.58
CA SER A 721 -5.71 17.96 -17.03
C SER A 721 -6.01 19.19 -17.88
N TYR A 722 -6.92 20.07 -17.44
CA TYR A 722 -7.14 21.36 -18.12
C TYR A 722 -5.89 22.24 -18.04
N TYR A 723 -5.28 22.34 -16.85
CA TYR A 723 -4.06 23.13 -16.67
C TYR A 723 -2.90 22.57 -17.50
N ALA A 724 -2.74 21.26 -17.58
CA ALA A 724 -1.77 20.63 -18.47
C ALA A 724 -1.98 21.07 -19.92
N MET A 725 -3.18 20.90 -20.48
CA MET A 725 -3.48 21.33 -21.86
C MET A 725 -3.24 22.83 -22.08
N LEU A 726 -3.57 23.67 -21.10
CA LEU A 726 -3.32 25.11 -21.15
C LEU A 726 -1.82 25.41 -21.29
N TYR A 727 -0.99 24.82 -20.43
CA TYR A 727 0.46 25.04 -20.44
C TYR A 727 1.14 24.45 -21.66
N GLN A 728 0.73 23.25 -22.09
CA GLN A 728 1.27 22.60 -23.28
C GLN A 728 0.95 23.37 -24.58
N LEU A 729 -0.12 24.19 -24.58
CA LEU A 729 -0.43 25.11 -25.67
C LEU A 729 0.31 26.46 -25.58
N GLY A 730 1.13 26.66 -24.54
CA GLY A 730 1.87 27.89 -24.26
C GLY A 730 1.03 28.97 -23.57
N GLY A 731 -0.11 28.60 -22.99
CA GLY A 731 -0.92 29.48 -22.16
C GLY A 731 -0.46 29.50 -20.70
N ALA A 732 -1.09 30.35 -19.90
CA ALA A 732 -0.87 30.42 -18.46
C ALA A 732 -2.20 30.70 -17.74
N LEU A 733 -2.25 30.41 -16.43
CA LEU A 733 -3.43 30.70 -15.61
C LEU A 733 -3.54 32.20 -15.31
N TYR A 734 -2.41 32.84 -15.01
CA TYR A 734 -2.28 34.27 -14.72
C TYR A 734 -1.18 34.88 -15.59
N ASN A 735 -1.20 36.20 -15.73
CA ASN A 735 -0.08 36.93 -16.34
C ASN A 735 1.16 36.90 -15.42
N ASP A 736 2.32 37.26 -15.95
CA ASP A 736 3.58 37.27 -15.20
C ASP A 736 3.51 38.16 -13.95
N SER A 737 2.79 39.27 -14.01
CA SER A 737 2.63 40.17 -12.85
C SER A 737 1.61 39.70 -11.82
N ALA A 738 0.95 38.54 -12.03
CA ALA A 738 -0.02 37.96 -11.12
C ALA A 738 -1.16 38.95 -10.75
N THR A 739 -1.59 39.75 -11.73
CA THR A 739 -2.60 40.81 -11.59
C THR A 739 -3.95 40.46 -12.19
N HIS A 740 -4.00 39.56 -13.17
CA HIS A 740 -5.23 39.10 -13.81
C HIS A 740 -5.06 37.69 -14.41
N THR A 741 -6.17 37.00 -14.68
CA THR A 741 -6.16 35.68 -15.35
C THR A 741 -6.05 35.81 -16.87
N THR A 742 -5.25 34.92 -17.48
CA THR A 742 -4.98 34.89 -18.93
C THR A 742 -5.63 33.70 -19.65
N ILE A 743 -6.55 33.02 -18.97
CA ILE A 743 -7.34 31.90 -19.53
C ILE A 743 -8.21 32.31 -20.73
N ASN A 744 -8.49 33.60 -20.89
CA ASN A 744 -9.20 34.15 -22.05
C ASN A 744 -8.32 34.27 -23.32
N SER A 745 -7.05 33.88 -23.25
CA SER A 745 -6.17 33.77 -24.42
C SER A 745 -6.63 32.68 -25.38
N GLU A 746 -6.14 32.72 -26.62
CA GLU A 746 -6.47 31.68 -27.61
C GLU A 746 -6.02 30.29 -27.16
N ALA A 747 -4.86 30.19 -26.50
CA ALA A 747 -4.39 28.93 -25.91
C ALA A 747 -5.34 28.44 -24.81
N GLY A 748 -5.84 29.34 -23.94
CA GLY A 748 -6.78 28.98 -22.88
C GLY A 748 -8.15 28.55 -23.41
N VAL A 749 -8.66 29.21 -24.44
CA VAL A 749 -9.89 28.80 -25.11
C VAL A 749 -9.72 27.42 -25.78
N GLN A 750 -8.63 27.19 -26.51
CA GLN A 750 -8.37 25.89 -27.15
C GLN A 750 -8.19 24.76 -26.12
N ALA A 751 -7.47 25.02 -25.03
CA ALA A 751 -7.34 24.06 -23.93
C ALA A 751 -8.69 23.73 -23.30
N PHE A 752 -9.52 24.74 -23.06
CA PHE A 752 -10.84 24.58 -22.45
C PHE A 752 -11.83 23.86 -23.37
N GLU A 753 -11.85 24.20 -24.66
CA GLU A 753 -12.62 23.50 -25.70
C GLU A 753 -12.19 22.03 -25.77
N ARG A 754 -10.88 21.76 -25.86
CA ARG A 754 -10.35 20.39 -25.87
C ARG A 754 -10.72 19.62 -24.61
N TYR A 755 -10.50 20.19 -23.43
CA TYR A 755 -10.81 19.54 -22.16
C TYR A 755 -12.31 19.23 -22.02
N THR A 756 -13.19 20.17 -22.36
CA THR A 756 -14.64 19.96 -22.27
C THR A 756 -15.15 18.99 -23.34
N SER A 757 -14.51 18.90 -24.51
CA SER A 757 -14.84 17.92 -25.56
C SER A 757 -14.67 16.47 -25.09
N LEU A 758 -13.73 16.18 -24.19
CA LEU A 758 -13.53 14.85 -23.59
C LEU A 758 -14.83 14.32 -22.97
N TYR A 759 -15.62 15.20 -22.36
CA TYR A 759 -16.88 14.85 -21.71
C TYR A 759 -18.08 15.04 -22.65
N ASN A 760 -18.09 16.11 -23.46
CA ASN A 760 -19.22 16.44 -24.32
C ASN A 760 -19.29 15.60 -25.60
N ASP A 761 -18.16 15.41 -26.25
CA ASP A 761 -18.07 14.82 -27.59
C ASP A 761 -17.67 13.35 -27.47
N TYR A 762 -16.69 13.05 -26.60
CA TYR A 762 -16.21 11.69 -26.38
C TYR A 762 -16.93 10.98 -25.22
N GLY A 763 -17.76 11.66 -24.42
CA GLY A 763 -18.61 11.00 -23.43
C GLY A 763 -17.86 10.35 -22.26
N LEU A 764 -16.66 10.82 -21.91
CA LEU A 764 -15.96 10.34 -20.73
C LEU A 764 -16.76 10.60 -19.44
N PRO A 765 -16.68 9.71 -18.43
CA PRO A 765 -17.42 9.85 -17.18
C PRO A 765 -16.89 11.00 -16.33
N THR A 766 -17.80 11.71 -15.67
CA THR A 766 -17.49 12.85 -14.78
C THR A 766 -17.38 12.47 -13.30
N ILE A 767 -17.90 11.31 -12.90
CA ILE A 767 -17.83 10.77 -11.55
C ILE A 767 -17.48 9.29 -11.64
N PHE A 768 -16.39 8.88 -11.01
CA PHE A 768 -15.94 7.49 -10.98
C PHE A 768 -14.91 7.27 -9.86
N ASP A 769 -14.76 6.01 -9.45
CA ASP A 769 -13.65 5.56 -8.60
C ASP A 769 -12.57 4.96 -9.50
N PHE A 770 -11.44 5.66 -9.65
CA PHE A 770 -10.38 5.23 -10.58
C PHE A 770 -9.74 3.92 -10.14
N VAL A 771 -9.41 3.78 -8.86
CA VAL A 771 -8.71 2.61 -8.30
C VAL A 771 -9.48 1.32 -8.62
N SER A 772 -10.78 1.29 -8.33
CA SER A 772 -11.62 0.12 -8.56
C SER A 772 -11.81 -0.19 -10.05
N ARG A 773 -12.00 0.85 -10.88
CA ARG A 773 -12.22 0.66 -12.33
C ARG A 773 -10.94 0.33 -13.11
N PHE A 774 -9.80 0.81 -12.65
CA PHE A 774 -8.49 0.44 -13.18
C PHE A 774 -8.17 -1.02 -12.83
N ARG A 775 -8.43 -1.39 -11.57
CA ARG A 775 -8.30 -2.76 -11.07
C ARG A 775 -9.14 -3.77 -11.87
N SER A 776 -10.41 -3.47 -12.14
CA SER A 776 -11.29 -4.35 -12.95
C SER A 776 -10.96 -4.37 -14.45
N GLY A 777 -10.18 -3.40 -14.93
CA GLY A 777 -9.90 -3.19 -16.35
C GLY A 777 -10.99 -2.42 -17.10
N GLU A 778 -12.02 -1.91 -16.42
CA GLU A 778 -13.04 -1.04 -17.03
C GLU A 778 -12.46 0.32 -17.46
N MET A 779 -11.36 0.73 -16.81
CA MET A 779 -10.57 1.91 -17.17
C MET A 779 -9.09 1.54 -17.34
N PRO A 780 -8.67 1.04 -18.51
CA PRO A 780 -7.29 0.60 -18.73
C PRO A 780 -6.28 1.74 -18.78
N LEU A 781 -6.73 3.00 -18.88
CA LEU A 781 -5.89 4.20 -18.90
C LEU A 781 -6.46 5.24 -17.92
N GLY A 782 -5.61 6.01 -17.27
CA GLY A 782 -6.04 7.18 -16.50
C GLY A 782 -4.91 8.13 -16.11
N ILE A 783 -5.26 9.38 -15.84
CA ILE A 783 -4.30 10.45 -15.51
C ILE A 783 -4.52 10.92 -14.07
N PHE A 784 -3.56 10.63 -13.19
CA PHE A 784 -3.65 10.93 -11.76
C PHE A 784 -2.29 11.30 -11.18
N ASP A 785 -2.27 11.82 -9.95
CA ASP A 785 -1.01 12.12 -9.26
C ASP A 785 -0.18 10.84 -9.07
N TYR A 786 1.14 10.94 -9.20
CA TYR A 786 2.03 9.77 -9.19
C TYR A 786 1.95 8.95 -7.91
N THR A 787 1.53 9.55 -6.79
CA THR A 787 1.30 8.86 -5.51
C THR A 787 0.17 7.82 -5.58
N THR A 788 -0.73 7.90 -6.57
CA THR A 788 -1.75 6.88 -6.84
C THR A 788 -1.13 5.50 -7.11
N PHE A 789 0.13 5.46 -7.58
CA PHE A 789 0.90 4.23 -7.73
C PHE A 789 0.98 3.43 -6.42
N ASN A 790 1.21 4.12 -5.29
CA ASN A 790 1.33 3.49 -3.98
C ASN A 790 -0.01 2.86 -3.55
N THR A 791 -1.12 3.56 -3.82
CA THR A 791 -2.47 3.04 -3.55
C THR A 791 -2.77 1.80 -4.40
N LEU A 792 -2.49 1.83 -5.71
CA LEU A 792 -2.73 0.71 -6.61
C LEU A 792 -1.88 -0.51 -6.26
N THR A 793 -0.61 -0.32 -5.91
CA THR A 793 0.30 -1.40 -5.49
C THR A 793 -0.25 -2.20 -4.31
N VAL A 794 -0.87 -1.51 -3.34
CA VAL A 794 -1.44 -2.15 -2.15
C VAL A 794 -2.87 -2.67 -2.40
N SER A 795 -3.67 -1.97 -3.20
CA SER A 795 -5.11 -2.27 -3.36
C SER A 795 -5.45 -3.21 -4.52
N ALA A 796 -4.51 -3.42 -5.46
CA ALA A 796 -4.71 -4.22 -6.67
C ALA A 796 -3.53 -5.18 -6.97
N PRO A 797 -3.06 -6.00 -6.02
CA PRO A 797 -1.92 -6.88 -6.25
C PRO A 797 -2.20 -8.00 -7.26
N GLU A 798 -3.46 -8.35 -7.54
CA GLU A 798 -3.80 -9.36 -8.56
C GLU A 798 -3.51 -8.93 -10.01
N ILE A 799 -3.26 -7.63 -10.22
CA ILE A 799 -2.81 -7.08 -11.51
C ILE A 799 -1.34 -6.65 -11.44
N ARG A 800 -0.58 -7.04 -10.41
CA ARG A 800 0.86 -6.78 -10.34
C ARG A 800 1.56 -7.29 -11.61
N GLY A 801 2.42 -6.48 -12.19
CA GLY A 801 3.10 -6.77 -13.48
C GLY A 801 2.24 -6.50 -14.73
N LEU A 802 0.92 -6.29 -14.59
CA LEU A 802 0.00 -6.05 -15.71
C LEU A 802 -0.31 -4.55 -15.93
N TRP A 803 0.39 -3.67 -15.23
CA TRP A 803 0.25 -2.23 -15.37
C TRP A 803 1.53 -1.51 -14.99
N ASP A 804 1.68 -0.29 -15.48
CA ASP A 804 2.76 0.61 -15.10
C ASP A 804 2.34 2.08 -15.28
N ILE A 805 3.30 2.98 -15.08
CA ILE A 805 3.17 4.41 -15.27
C ILE A 805 4.01 4.94 -16.43
N ALA A 806 3.56 6.02 -17.03
CA ALA A 806 4.26 6.79 -18.06
C ALA A 806 4.09 8.29 -17.82
N ILE A 807 4.89 9.11 -18.50
CA ILE A 807 4.75 10.57 -18.44
C ILE A 807 3.36 10.99 -18.94
N LEU A 808 2.90 12.14 -18.45
CA LEU A 808 1.62 12.73 -18.83
C LEU A 808 1.53 12.90 -20.35
N PRO A 809 0.42 12.55 -21.02
CA PRO A 809 0.29 12.80 -22.45
C PRO A 809 0.47 14.28 -22.78
N GLY A 810 1.30 14.55 -23.78
CA GLY A 810 1.68 15.89 -24.15
C GLY A 810 0.95 16.42 -25.39
N THR A 811 1.34 17.62 -25.81
CA THR A 811 0.90 18.23 -27.07
C THR A 811 2.10 18.44 -28.00
N SER A 812 1.98 18.03 -29.26
CA SER A 812 3.04 18.29 -30.26
C SER A 812 3.21 19.78 -30.51
N ARG A 813 4.46 20.26 -30.41
CA ARG A 813 4.87 21.66 -30.58
C ARG A 813 6.00 21.77 -31.58
N THR A 814 6.07 22.92 -32.24
CA THR A 814 7.22 23.28 -33.09
C THR A 814 8.03 24.34 -32.38
N ALA A 815 9.30 24.04 -32.11
CA ALA A 815 10.25 24.98 -31.52
C ALA A 815 10.63 26.10 -32.52
N GLU A 816 11.27 27.16 -32.03
CA GLU A 816 11.69 28.30 -32.86
C GLU A 816 12.67 27.90 -33.98
N ASP A 817 13.44 26.83 -33.78
CA ASP A 817 14.38 26.27 -34.75
C ASP A 817 13.71 25.38 -35.82
N GLY A 818 12.39 25.19 -35.72
CA GLY A 818 11.59 24.37 -36.63
C GLY A 818 11.56 22.87 -36.28
N SER A 819 12.22 22.43 -35.21
CA SER A 819 12.10 21.06 -34.72
C SER A 819 10.76 20.82 -34.04
N THR A 820 10.25 19.58 -34.10
CA THR A 820 9.03 19.19 -33.38
C THR A 820 9.42 18.47 -32.09
N TYR A 821 8.74 18.80 -31.00
CA TYR A 821 8.85 18.12 -29.71
C TYR A 821 7.46 17.93 -29.10
N VAL A 822 7.32 17.04 -28.12
CA VAL A 822 6.08 16.87 -27.36
C VAL A 822 6.24 17.62 -26.04
N ASP A 823 5.34 18.57 -25.79
CA ASP A 823 5.30 19.33 -24.54
C ASP A 823 4.45 18.56 -23.53
N HIS A 824 5.09 18.07 -22.47
CA HIS A 824 4.46 17.29 -21.40
C HIS A 824 4.12 18.13 -20.17
N SER A 825 4.05 19.46 -20.31
CA SER A 825 3.78 20.39 -19.20
C SER A 825 2.55 19.97 -18.41
N GLY A 826 2.70 19.91 -17.09
CA GLY A 826 1.66 19.45 -16.18
C GLY A 826 1.64 20.29 -14.91
N HIS A 827 0.46 20.58 -14.38
CA HIS A 827 0.34 21.33 -13.14
C HIS A 827 0.95 20.56 -11.96
N SER A 828 1.68 21.28 -11.11
CA SER A 828 2.29 20.77 -9.89
C SER A 828 1.74 21.47 -8.65
N GLN A 829 1.50 20.69 -7.60
CA GLN A 829 0.96 21.17 -6.33
C GLN A 829 1.53 20.37 -5.15
N GLY A 830 1.42 20.89 -3.93
CA GLY A 830 1.92 20.19 -2.75
C GLY A 830 1.75 21.01 -1.48
N ALA A 831 2.28 20.48 -0.39
CA ALA A 831 2.29 21.11 0.92
C ALA A 831 3.59 21.88 1.14
N CYS A 832 3.56 22.84 2.05
CA CYS A 832 4.68 23.69 2.40
C CYS A 832 4.74 24.04 3.87
N CYS A 833 5.90 24.55 4.30
CA CYS A 833 6.08 25.15 5.60
C CYS A 833 6.25 26.68 5.49
N MET A 834 5.63 27.41 6.41
CA MET A 834 5.64 28.89 6.44
C MET A 834 5.95 29.42 7.84
N MET A 835 6.65 30.55 7.90
CA MET A 835 7.01 31.25 9.14
C MET A 835 5.99 32.35 9.44
N ILE A 836 5.34 32.30 10.60
CA ILE A 836 4.38 33.33 11.00
C ILE A 836 5.12 34.63 11.34
N ALA A 837 4.50 35.76 11.00
CA ALA A 837 5.07 37.08 11.24
C ALA A 837 5.38 37.31 12.73
N THR A 838 6.57 37.81 13.04
CA THR A 838 7.02 38.08 14.41
C THR A 838 7.93 39.30 14.48
N ASP A 839 7.93 40.01 15.60
CA ASP A 839 8.85 41.13 15.84
C ASP A 839 10.20 40.66 16.44
N SER A 840 10.28 39.40 16.89
CA SER A 840 11.48 38.83 17.53
C SER A 840 12.48 38.31 16.51
N GLU A 841 13.62 39.00 16.38
CA GLU A 841 14.70 38.55 15.48
C GLU A 841 15.25 37.17 15.88
N THR A 842 15.35 36.87 17.18
CA THR A 842 15.77 35.56 17.66
C THR A 842 14.82 34.46 17.17
N THR A 843 13.51 34.69 17.29
CA THR A 843 12.48 33.75 16.84
C THR A 843 12.55 33.54 15.33
N LYS A 844 12.75 34.60 14.54
CA LYS A 844 12.93 34.49 13.08
C LYS A 844 14.12 33.61 12.70
N GLN A 845 15.27 33.83 13.33
CA GLN A 845 16.48 33.05 13.04
C GLN A 845 16.30 31.58 13.46
N ASN A 846 15.68 31.31 14.62
CA ASN A 846 15.40 29.95 15.09
C ASN A 846 14.39 29.24 14.17
N ALA A 847 13.31 29.92 13.77
CA ALA A 847 12.33 29.43 12.83
C ALA A 847 12.96 29.11 11.47
N TRP A 848 13.84 29.99 10.96
CA TRP A 848 14.55 29.76 9.71
C TRP A 848 15.46 28.54 9.77
N GLN A 849 16.22 28.36 10.86
CA GLN A 849 17.04 27.17 11.06
C GLN A 849 16.19 25.89 11.09
N PHE A 850 15.03 25.94 11.75
CA PHE A 850 14.09 24.81 11.75
C PHE A 850 13.56 24.51 10.36
N MET A 851 13.10 25.52 9.60
CA MET A 851 12.56 25.33 8.25
C MET A 851 13.60 24.74 7.29
N LYS A 852 14.85 25.20 7.34
CA LYS A 852 15.97 24.64 6.57
C LYS A 852 16.25 23.19 6.93
N TRP A 853 16.31 22.89 8.22
CA TRP A 853 16.49 21.52 8.69
C TRP A 853 15.34 20.62 8.23
N TRP A 854 14.10 21.06 8.45
CA TRP A 854 12.91 20.28 8.13
C TRP A 854 12.85 19.90 6.65
N THR A 855 13.18 20.83 5.76
CA THR A 855 13.14 20.65 4.31
C THR A 855 14.45 20.10 3.71
N SER A 856 15.45 19.84 4.55
CA SER A 856 16.73 19.25 4.14
C SER A 856 16.58 17.80 3.68
N THR A 857 17.50 17.36 2.84
CA THR A 857 17.56 15.98 2.33
C THR A 857 17.46 14.95 3.46
N ASP A 858 18.31 15.06 4.48
CA ASP A 858 18.39 14.06 5.55
C ASP A 858 17.11 13.98 6.39
N ALA A 859 16.51 15.14 6.72
CA ALA A 859 15.26 15.18 7.45
C ALA A 859 14.10 14.60 6.63
N GLN A 860 14.00 14.97 5.35
CA GLN A 860 12.95 14.50 4.46
C GLN A 860 13.05 12.99 4.16
N VAL A 861 14.27 12.47 3.98
CA VAL A 861 14.52 11.01 3.84
C VAL A 861 14.13 10.28 5.13
N ARG A 862 14.57 10.78 6.29
CA ARG A 862 14.24 10.17 7.57
C ARG A 862 12.74 10.18 7.83
N PHE A 863 12.08 11.32 7.66
CA PHE A 863 10.65 11.45 7.84
C PHE A 863 9.88 10.52 6.90
N GLY A 864 10.24 10.50 5.61
CA GLY A 864 9.60 9.63 4.62
C GLY A 864 9.73 8.15 4.95
N ARG A 865 10.92 7.69 5.36
CA ARG A 865 11.17 6.30 5.76
C ARG A 865 10.45 5.91 7.05
N GLU A 866 10.45 6.79 8.05
CA GLU A 866 9.74 6.54 9.32
C GLU A 866 8.22 6.49 9.10
N ILE A 867 7.66 7.38 8.27
CA ILE A 867 6.22 7.35 7.96
C ILE A 867 5.84 6.11 7.16
N GLU A 868 6.66 5.71 6.18
CA GLU A 868 6.44 4.46 5.45
C GLU A 868 6.59 3.23 6.36
N ALA A 869 7.53 3.24 7.32
CA ALA A 869 7.65 2.19 8.32
C ALA A 869 6.42 2.13 9.25
N VAL A 870 5.84 3.26 9.62
CA VAL A 870 4.66 3.30 10.50
C VAL A 870 3.36 2.92 9.78
N LEU A 871 3.15 3.47 8.58
CA LEU A 871 1.87 3.43 7.86
C LEU A 871 1.87 2.45 6.68
N GLY A 872 3.01 1.87 6.34
CA GLY A 872 3.20 0.97 5.20
C GLY A 872 3.47 1.71 3.88
N SER A 873 3.76 0.92 2.83
CA SER A 873 4.15 1.41 1.49
C SER A 873 3.12 2.32 0.82
N SER A 874 1.83 2.24 1.17
CA SER A 874 0.81 3.17 0.67
C SER A 874 1.03 4.62 1.12
N ALA A 875 1.78 4.84 2.20
CA ALA A 875 2.06 6.15 2.78
C ALA A 875 3.43 6.72 2.36
N ARG A 876 4.07 6.12 1.35
CA ARG A 876 5.36 6.59 0.82
C ARG A 876 5.30 8.09 0.51
N TYR A 877 6.24 8.82 1.10
CA TYR A 877 6.19 10.27 1.18
C TYR A 877 6.57 10.95 -0.15
N ALA A 878 5.79 11.96 -0.53
CA ALA A 878 5.92 12.69 -1.80
C ALA A 878 6.77 13.95 -1.63
N THR A 879 7.98 13.83 -1.09
CA THR A 879 8.86 14.97 -0.80
C THR A 879 9.15 15.81 -2.05
N ALA A 880 9.16 17.13 -1.89
CA ALA A 880 9.58 18.07 -2.93
C ALA A 880 11.10 18.10 -3.12
N ASN A 881 11.87 17.63 -2.14
CA ASN A 881 13.33 17.66 -2.16
C ASN A 881 13.87 16.67 -3.19
N ILE A 882 14.62 17.17 -4.17
CA ILE A 882 15.10 16.41 -5.33
C ILE A 882 16.02 15.26 -4.91
N ALA A 883 16.90 15.49 -3.95
CA ALA A 883 17.83 14.46 -3.48
C ALA A 883 17.15 13.44 -2.54
N ALA A 884 16.12 13.87 -1.81
CA ALA A 884 15.39 12.99 -0.90
C ALA A 884 14.52 11.98 -1.65
N ILE A 885 13.79 12.39 -2.70
CA ILE A 885 12.91 11.48 -3.45
C ILE A 885 13.69 10.30 -4.07
N GLU A 886 14.95 10.51 -4.45
CA GLU A 886 15.83 9.47 -5.01
C GLU A 886 16.26 8.41 -3.98
N GLN A 887 16.18 8.73 -2.68
CA GLN A 887 16.56 7.87 -1.57
C GLN A 887 15.36 7.19 -0.89
N LEU A 888 14.15 7.58 -1.28
CA LEU A 888 12.90 6.93 -0.88
C LEU A 888 12.58 5.73 -1.76
N SER A 889 11.58 4.97 -1.34
CA SER A 889 11.24 3.61 -1.77
C SER A 889 10.71 3.43 -3.21
N TRP A 890 11.02 4.33 -4.13
CA TRP A 890 10.62 4.23 -5.54
C TRP A 890 11.58 3.35 -6.35
N SER A 891 11.05 2.51 -7.25
CA SER A 891 11.90 1.74 -8.17
C SER A 891 12.62 2.66 -9.15
N GLU A 892 13.68 2.20 -9.79
CA GLU A 892 14.44 3.03 -10.74
C GLU A 892 13.62 3.39 -11.99
N ALA A 893 12.82 2.45 -12.50
CA ALA A 893 11.89 2.72 -13.60
C ALA A 893 10.85 3.79 -13.23
N GLN A 894 10.27 3.70 -12.02
CA GLN A 894 9.32 4.69 -11.51
C GLN A 894 9.98 6.06 -11.32
N LEU A 895 11.17 6.10 -10.71
CA LEU A 895 11.92 7.33 -10.51
C LEU A 895 12.28 8.01 -11.83
N LYS A 896 12.56 7.25 -12.88
CA LYS A 896 12.82 7.81 -14.21
C LYS A 896 11.60 8.58 -14.72
N VAL A 897 10.42 7.97 -14.69
CA VAL A 897 9.16 8.59 -15.11
C VAL A 897 8.83 9.82 -14.24
N ILE A 898 8.94 9.69 -12.91
CA ILE A 898 8.65 10.79 -11.98
C ILE A 898 9.61 11.96 -12.20
N ARG A 899 10.91 11.72 -12.30
CA ARG A 899 11.91 12.79 -12.54
C ARG A 899 11.66 13.47 -13.87
N GLU A 900 11.44 12.70 -14.93
CA GLU A 900 11.14 13.24 -16.25
C GLU A 900 9.88 14.13 -16.20
N GLN A 901 8.79 13.66 -15.59
CA GLN A 901 7.58 14.46 -15.43
C GLN A 901 7.80 15.72 -14.58
N MET A 902 8.62 15.67 -13.53
CA MET A 902 8.93 16.83 -12.70
C MET A 902 9.71 17.91 -13.44
N THR A 903 10.48 17.57 -14.49
CA THR A 903 11.11 18.60 -15.35
C THR A 903 10.09 19.38 -16.19
N TRP A 904 8.93 18.79 -16.44
CA TRP A 904 7.78 19.40 -17.11
C TRP A 904 6.75 20.01 -16.14
N ALA A 905 6.95 19.86 -14.84
CA ALA A 905 6.02 20.40 -13.86
C ALA A 905 5.97 21.93 -13.92
N VAL A 906 4.75 22.48 -13.86
CA VAL A 906 4.50 23.91 -13.83
C VAL A 906 3.74 24.24 -12.54
N GLY A 907 4.34 25.06 -11.68
CA GLY A 907 3.64 25.67 -10.56
C GLY A 907 3.08 27.03 -10.99
N PHE A 908 1.83 27.32 -10.66
CA PHE A 908 1.27 28.66 -10.89
C PHE A 908 1.49 29.57 -9.68
N ARG A 909 1.59 30.88 -9.93
CA ARG A 909 1.65 31.91 -8.88
C ARG A 909 0.27 32.08 -8.27
N GLU A 910 0.20 32.14 -6.94
CA GLU A 910 -1.06 32.49 -6.27
C GLU A 910 -1.33 34.00 -6.38
N VAL A 911 -2.61 34.37 -6.49
CA VAL A 911 -3.04 35.77 -6.65
C VAL A 911 -4.02 36.18 -5.55
N ALA A 912 -4.15 37.49 -5.31
CA ALA A 912 -5.22 38.01 -4.47
C ALA A 912 -6.58 37.62 -5.06
N GLY A 913 -7.35 36.81 -4.32
CA GLY A 913 -8.63 36.27 -4.79
C GLY A 913 -8.52 34.98 -5.62
N GLY A 914 -7.37 34.30 -5.64
CA GLY A 914 -7.12 33.08 -6.41
C GLY A 914 -8.15 31.96 -6.20
N TYR A 915 -8.67 31.81 -4.98
CA TYR A 915 -9.76 30.88 -4.63
C TYR A 915 -11.00 30.98 -5.55
N TYR A 916 -11.24 32.16 -6.12
CA TYR A 916 -12.36 32.42 -7.02
C TYR A 916 -12.13 31.85 -8.43
N THR A 917 -10.85 31.72 -8.84
CA THR A 917 -10.43 31.17 -10.13
C THR A 917 -10.83 29.69 -10.23
N THR A 918 -10.34 28.84 -9.33
CA THR A 918 -10.66 27.39 -9.32
C THR A 918 -12.16 27.14 -9.24
N ARG A 919 -12.87 27.92 -8.40
CA ARG A 919 -14.33 27.83 -8.25
C ARG A 919 -15.06 28.13 -9.57
N HIS A 920 -14.68 29.21 -10.25
CA HIS A 920 -15.37 29.60 -11.48
C HIS A 920 -14.92 28.83 -12.70
N MET A 921 -13.70 28.34 -12.75
CA MET A 921 -13.29 27.33 -13.72
C MET A 921 -14.12 26.06 -13.58
N THR A 922 -14.34 25.60 -12.34
CA THR A 922 -15.24 24.47 -12.05
C THR A 922 -16.66 24.76 -12.53
N ASN A 923 -17.20 25.96 -12.26
CA ASN A 923 -18.52 26.37 -12.75
C ASN A 923 -18.57 26.45 -14.28
N ALA A 924 -17.52 26.95 -14.93
CA ALA A 924 -17.41 27.05 -16.38
C ALA A 924 -17.48 25.67 -17.03
N VAL A 925 -16.63 24.72 -16.57
CA VAL A 925 -16.63 23.33 -17.06
C VAL A 925 -18.01 22.71 -16.90
N ARG A 926 -18.64 22.88 -15.72
CA ARG A 926 -19.97 22.32 -15.45
C ARG A 926 -21.06 22.94 -16.31
N LYS A 927 -21.01 24.26 -16.56
CA LYS A 927 -21.97 24.94 -17.42
C LYS A 927 -21.88 24.44 -18.87
N VAL A 928 -20.66 24.30 -19.39
CA VAL A 928 -20.44 23.73 -20.73
C VAL A 928 -20.84 22.25 -20.80
N THR A 929 -20.56 21.47 -19.76
CA THR A 929 -20.81 20.02 -19.76
C THR A 929 -22.29 19.69 -19.54
N ASN A 930 -22.96 20.39 -18.63
CA ASN A 930 -24.35 20.13 -18.25
C ASN A 930 -25.35 20.90 -19.13
N ASP A 931 -25.09 22.19 -19.36
CA ASP A 931 -26.03 23.08 -20.05
C ASP A 931 -25.71 23.20 -21.56
N LYS A 932 -24.62 22.56 -22.01
CA LYS A 932 -24.16 22.55 -23.41
C LYS A 932 -23.99 23.96 -23.99
N THR A 933 -23.50 24.89 -23.18
CA THR A 933 -23.19 26.25 -23.63
C THR A 933 -21.91 26.28 -24.46
N ASP A 934 -21.75 27.32 -25.27
CA ASP A 934 -20.54 27.54 -26.05
C ASP A 934 -19.31 27.66 -25.12
N PRO A 935 -18.26 26.83 -25.29
CA PRO A 935 -17.11 26.83 -24.41
C PRO A 935 -16.34 28.15 -24.41
N ARG A 936 -16.16 28.77 -25.58
CA ARG A 936 -15.44 30.03 -25.74
C ARG A 936 -16.15 31.15 -25.00
N GLU A 937 -17.42 31.42 -25.30
CA GLU A 937 -18.20 32.47 -24.65
C GLU A 937 -18.28 32.25 -23.13
N THR A 938 -18.45 30.99 -22.70
CA THR A 938 -18.51 30.64 -21.28
C THR A 938 -17.20 30.95 -20.57
N LEU A 939 -16.05 30.56 -21.15
CA LEU A 939 -14.74 30.84 -20.56
C LEU A 939 -14.46 32.36 -20.50
N LEU A 940 -14.81 33.10 -21.55
CA LEU A 940 -14.61 34.56 -21.60
C LEU A 940 -15.44 35.27 -20.51
N ASP A 941 -16.70 34.87 -20.30
CA ASP A 941 -17.55 35.43 -19.26
C ASP A 941 -17.02 35.14 -17.84
N TYR A 942 -16.57 33.91 -17.60
CA TYR A 942 -15.97 33.56 -16.31
C TYR A 942 -14.61 34.22 -16.09
N ALA A 943 -13.81 34.41 -17.14
CA ALA A 943 -12.55 35.16 -17.05
C ALA A 943 -12.78 36.61 -16.58
N ARG A 944 -13.82 37.29 -17.11
CA ARG A 944 -14.22 38.62 -16.60
C ARG A 944 -14.61 38.57 -15.12
N THR A 945 -15.46 37.60 -14.75
CA THR A 945 -15.91 37.40 -13.36
C THR A 945 -14.74 37.15 -12.40
N ILE A 946 -13.76 36.37 -12.83
CA ILE A 946 -12.53 36.10 -12.07
C ILE A 946 -11.72 37.39 -11.90
N ASN A 947 -11.50 38.13 -13.00
CA ASN A 947 -10.75 39.39 -12.96
C ASN A 947 -11.44 40.47 -12.10
N GLU A 948 -12.76 40.53 -12.07
CA GLU A 948 -13.51 41.43 -11.18
C GLU A 948 -13.21 41.14 -9.69
N GLU A 949 -13.21 39.87 -9.27
CA GLU A 949 -12.87 39.51 -7.89
C GLU A 949 -11.37 39.71 -7.59
N ILE A 950 -10.48 39.41 -8.54
CA ILE A 950 -9.04 39.70 -8.39
C ILE A 950 -8.85 41.20 -8.18
N ASN A 951 -9.42 42.05 -9.04
CA ASN A 951 -9.33 43.51 -8.90
C ASN A 951 -9.91 44.00 -7.57
N LYS A 952 -11.07 43.48 -7.15
CA LYS A 952 -11.67 43.82 -5.86
C LYS A 952 -10.77 43.44 -4.69
N LYS A 953 -10.15 42.25 -4.71
CA LYS A 953 -9.22 41.82 -3.66
C LYS A 953 -7.92 42.58 -3.68
N ARG A 954 -7.40 42.92 -4.85
CA ARG A 954 -6.24 43.80 -4.98
C ARG A 954 -6.51 45.16 -4.36
N LEU A 955 -7.67 45.77 -4.63
CA LEU A 955 -8.08 47.03 -3.98
C LEU A 955 -8.26 46.88 -2.46
N GLU A 956 -8.85 45.78 -2.00
CA GLU A 956 -9.02 45.47 -0.56
C GLU A 956 -7.68 45.43 0.19
N PHE A 957 -6.64 44.87 -0.45
CA PHE A 957 -5.29 44.78 0.10
C PHE A 957 -4.35 45.95 -0.32
N GLY A 958 -4.88 47.01 -0.94
CA GLY A 958 -4.09 48.19 -1.32
C GLY A 958 -3.07 47.95 -2.45
N LEU A 959 -3.28 46.95 -3.28
CA LEU A 959 -2.43 46.58 -4.42
C LEU A 959 -2.88 47.30 -5.70
N PRO A 960 -1.96 47.60 -6.65
CA PRO A 960 -2.30 48.23 -7.92
C PRO A 960 -3.17 47.31 -8.78
N ILE A 961 -4.13 47.88 -9.51
CA ILE A 961 -4.95 47.17 -10.50
C ILE A 961 -4.37 47.37 -11.90
N ASP A 962 -4.67 46.45 -12.81
CA ASP A 962 -4.25 46.52 -14.20
C ASP A 962 -5.28 47.34 -15.00
N GLU A 963 -4.91 48.53 -15.47
CA GLU A 963 -5.83 49.44 -16.17
C GLU A 963 -6.19 48.96 -17.60
N GLU A 964 -5.52 47.94 -18.13
CA GLU A 964 -5.75 47.39 -19.48
C GLU A 964 -6.83 46.29 -19.56
N THR A 965 -7.53 46.00 -18.46
CA THR A 965 -8.59 44.97 -18.47
C THR A 965 -9.95 45.57 -18.88
N PRO A 966 -10.57 45.16 -20.01
CA PRO A 966 -11.91 45.63 -20.41
C PRO A 966 -13.04 45.12 -19.52
#